data_AF-A0A936LAH4-F1
#
_entry.id   AF-A0A936LAH4-F1
#
_cell.length_a   1.000
_cell.length_b   1.000
_cell.length_c   1.000
_cell.angle_alpha   90.00
_cell.angle_beta   90.00
_cell.angle_gamma   90.00
#
_symmetry.space_group_name_H-M   'P 1'
#
loop_
_entity.id
_entity.type
_entity.pdbx_description
1 polymer ?
#
loop_
_entity_poly.entity_id
_entity_poly.type
_entity_poly.pdbx_seq_one_letter_code
_entity_poly.pdbx_strand_id
1 'polypeptide(L)'
;MFRPFGKFQLRIKPKLISSFLAVGLIPLAILGILSVYESSDALHHAATHKLEAVREIKKDQIERFFEERRGDTLLLRDNVATYKNKGFERLQAVHGSQKSRVQDAFAGLARTTRNLAVDPSVREVLSEMSAAEGYRDLSAVARHDPRLRSLAEAATDLLLIDAAGDVVYSARRSDDVGMNVFTGKLADSSLAAAVAAATAGQQPGVGDFAPHPANGAQTLYLAGRVSADDGRPLGSVALQVSAQHFDDILRRQGPLGKTGETYLMAVDGGRFSFRSAMRTMGDGAFVVGYDATSIAPGYLKRMAAGESDAKLFTDSLGNPVMVVYSPLDLPGLQWGIVTKMNLEEAVAVEVNGKQFLHQFIETYGFHDAFLINPEGFVFYTAAHERDYRTNLMTGEFKNTNLADLFREVRETGRYAIADFAPYAPSGNAPAGFVAAPLIEDGEVQVVIALQLSLEAIGSIMQDRSGMGETGETYLVGSDHLMRSDSFLDPEHHSVVASFANPSRGKVDTVATREALAGTAAVGDVVDYLGDEVLSAYTPLQVGGLTWALVAEESREEALAGATALRSKVLLIAAAGAAVIAAVGYLLARGIANPVVTMTGAMRRLADGDLATEIPATGRADEIGHMAGAVQVFKDNAIRAQRLEAEQAELKAKAEQERRQALLTLAEGFEASVGSIVMAVSSASSQMEVTAGAMSSAAEEGRSQSGSVAAASEQATNNVQVVACAAEELARSVQEIAQRMCETSKVAETAAGEAAEARAKVRSLATAAEKIGEVVALITDIAGQTNLLALNATIEAARAGDAGKGFAVVASEVKNLATQASRATEEIAGQIGCVRGEIGSTVQAIQGITGTIEKINEITAAVAAAVEEQEAATKEIARNVEQAASGTREVSGAICGVAEAAGTTGRAAHEVLQAASQMSRQSAEMHRCVDAFLAQVRAA
;
A
#
# COMPACT_ATOMS: atom_id res chain seq x y z
N MET A 1 -8.29 38.24 -85.35
CA MET A 1 -9.57 38.99 -85.49
C MET A 1 -10.51 38.52 -84.37
N PHE A 2 -10.44 39.14 -83.20
CA PHE A 2 -11.30 38.81 -82.05
C PHE A 2 -12.54 39.72 -82.04
N ARG A 3 -13.74 39.13 -82.00
CA ARG A 3 -15.03 39.82 -81.82
C ARG A 3 -15.09 40.47 -80.43
N PRO A 4 -15.53 41.74 -80.29
CA PRO A 4 -15.75 42.34 -78.98
C PRO A 4 -17.09 41.86 -78.39
N PHE A 5 -17.05 41.49 -77.11
CA PHE A 5 -18.22 41.18 -76.29
C PHE A 5 -19.18 42.38 -76.21
N GLY A 6 -20.47 42.12 -76.43
CA GLY A 6 -21.54 43.10 -76.27
C GLY A 6 -21.56 43.66 -74.86
N LYS A 7 -21.51 44.99 -74.75
CA LYS A 7 -21.67 45.72 -73.48
C LYS A 7 -23.10 45.50 -72.97
N PHE A 8 -23.29 44.67 -71.95
CA PHE A 8 -24.52 44.66 -71.16
C PHE A 8 -24.65 46.01 -70.42
N GLN A 9 -25.40 46.94 -71.00
CA GLN A 9 -25.76 48.19 -70.33
C GLN A 9 -26.86 47.92 -69.28
N LEU A 10 -26.44 47.54 -68.07
CA LEU A 10 -27.33 47.52 -66.90
C LEU A 10 -27.81 48.95 -66.59
N ARG A 11 -29.13 49.12 -66.41
CA ARG A 11 -29.77 50.38 -65.98
C ARG A 11 -29.17 50.86 -64.63
N ILE A 12 -29.24 52.15 -64.32
CA ILE A 12 -28.65 52.76 -63.10
C ILE A 12 -29.10 52.08 -61.80
N LYS A 13 -30.35 51.62 -61.75
CA LYS A 13 -30.97 51.00 -60.56
C LYS A 13 -30.23 49.75 -60.05
N PRO A 14 -30.00 48.69 -60.86
CA PRO A 14 -29.24 47.52 -60.40
C PRO A 14 -27.78 47.83 -60.03
N LYS A 15 -27.12 48.81 -60.68
CA LYS A 15 -25.73 49.18 -60.36
C LYS A 15 -25.58 49.76 -58.95
N LEU A 16 -26.44 50.71 -58.58
CA LEU A 16 -26.42 51.32 -57.25
C LEU A 16 -26.68 50.29 -56.16
N ILE A 17 -27.70 49.45 -56.32
CA ILE A 17 -28.02 48.39 -55.34
C ILE A 17 -26.86 47.40 -55.22
N SER A 18 -26.25 46.96 -56.33
CA SER A 18 -25.13 46.02 -56.29
C SER A 18 -23.88 46.61 -55.63
N SER A 19 -23.59 47.89 -55.83
CA SER A 19 -22.43 48.54 -55.22
C SER A 19 -22.61 48.74 -53.71
N PHE A 20 -23.81 49.11 -53.26
CA PHE A 20 -24.11 49.21 -51.83
C PHE A 20 -24.09 47.87 -51.12
N LEU A 21 -24.64 46.81 -51.73
CA LEU A 21 -24.55 45.46 -51.19
C LEU A 21 -23.08 45.00 -51.07
N ALA A 22 -22.27 45.24 -52.11
CA ALA A 22 -20.88 44.82 -52.13
C ALA A 22 -20.03 45.51 -51.06
N VAL A 23 -20.18 46.83 -50.87
CA VAL A 23 -19.38 47.59 -49.90
C VAL A 23 -19.79 47.28 -48.45
N GLY A 24 -21.07 46.99 -48.19
CA GLY A 24 -21.55 46.69 -46.84
C GLY A 24 -21.41 45.22 -46.41
N LEU A 25 -21.76 44.27 -47.30
CA LEU A 25 -21.85 42.85 -46.91
C LEU A 25 -20.52 42.11 -46.97
N ILE A 26 -19.64 42.47 -47.90
CA ILE A 26 -18.37 41.74 -48.08
C ILE A 26 -17.48 41.88 -46.82
N PRO A 27 -17.23 43.09 -46.27
CA PRO A 27 -16.40 43.22 -45.06
C PRO A 27 -17.05 42.56 -43.84
N LEU A 28 -18.37 42.66 -43.69
CA LEU A 28 -19.12 42.04 -42.59
C LEU A 28 -19.03 40.51 -42.63
N ALA A 29 -19.15 39.92 -43.82
CA ALA A 29 -19.00 38.49 -44.02
C ALA A 29 -17.57 38.03 -43.73
N ILE A 30 -16.55 38.77 -44.17
CA ILE A 30 -15.14 38.48 -43.88
C ILE A 30 -14.88 38.52 -42.37
N LEU A 31 -15.30 39.58 -41.68
CA LEU A 31 -15.11 39.71 -40.23
C LEU A 31 -15.87 38.61 -39.45
N GLY A 32 -17.10 38.29 -39.87
CA GLY A 32 -17.88 37.21 -39.25
C GLY A 32 -17.23 35.84 -39.41
N ILE A 33 -16.68 35.55 -40.61
CA ILE A 33 -15.97 34.30 -40.86
C ILE A 33 -14.68 34.23 -40.04
N LEU A 34 -13.87 35.30 -40.02
CA LEU A 34 -12.63 35.35 -39.24
C LEU A 34 -12.88 35.18 -37.74
N SER A 35 -13.89 35.88 -37.20
CA SER A 35 -14.24 35.80 -35.77
C SER A 35 -14.72 34.40 -35.36
N VAL A 36 -15.55 33.74 -36.19
CA VAL A 36 -15.97 32.36 -35.94
C VAL A 36 -14.79 31.39 -36.04
N TYR A 37 -13.89 31.61 -36.98
CA TYR A 37 -12.69 30.78 -37.14
C TYR A 37 -11.76 30.91 -35.92
N GLU A 38 -11.37 32.13 -35.53
CA GLU A 38 -10.50 32.37 -34.37
C GLU A 38 -11.12 31.87 -33.06
N SER A 39 -12.43 32.04 -32.87
CA SER A 39 -13.10 31.58 -31.66
C SER A 39 -13.21 30.06 -31.58
N SER A 40 -13.44 29.39 -32.72
CA SER A 40 -13.48 27.93 -32.79
C SER A 40 -12.10 27.34 -32.51
N ASP A 41 -11.05 27.95 -33.07
CA ASP A 41 -9.66 27.54 -32.87
C ASP A 41 -9.22 27.72 -31.40
N ALA A 42 -9.55 28.86 -30.79
CA ALA A 42 -9.27 29.13 -29.38
C ALA A 42 -9.99 28.15 -28.43
N LEU A 43 -11.25 27.79 -28.72
CA LEU A 43 -12.00 26.82 -27.93
C LEU A 43 -11.45 25.39 -28.08
N HIS A 44 -11.04 25.00 -29.29
CA HIS A 44 -10.37 23.72 -29.53
C HIS A 44 -9.04 23.64 -28.75
N HIS A 45 -8.23 24.70 -28.79
CA HIS A 45 -7.01 24.80 -27.99
C HIS A 45 -7.27 24.75 -26.48
N ALA A 46 -8.33 25.40 -25.98
CA ALA A 46 -8.69 25.34 -24.57
C ALA A 46 -9.12 23.93 -24.13
N ALA A 47 -9.93 23.25 -24.94
CA ALA A 47 -10.39 21.88 -24.70
C ALA A 47 -9.21 20.89 -24.71
N THR A 48 -8.33 20.97 -25.71
CA THR A 48 -7.14 20.11 -25.82
C THR A 48 -6.18 20.30 -24.65
N HIS A 49 -5.91 21.54 -24.21
CA HIS A 49 -5.09 21.80 -23.02
C HIS A 49 -5.72 21.26 -21.72
N LYS A 50 -7.05 21.35 -21.59
CA LYS A 50 -7.79 20.79 -20.44
C LYS A 50 -7.63 19.27 -20.40
N LEU A 51 -7.85 18.58 -21.52
CA LEU A 51 -7.68 17.12 -21.60
C LEU A 51 -6.24 16.69 -21.34
N GLU A 52 -5.26 17.44 -21.86
CA GLU A 52 -3.85 17.19 -21.58
C GLU A 52 -3.54 17.30 -20.08
N ALA A 53 -4.04 18.35 -19.41
CA ALA A 53 -3.86 18.51 -17.97
C ALA A 53 -4.51 17.35 -17.18
N VAL A 54 -5.73 16.94 -17.55
CA VAL A 54 -6.40 15.79 -16.93
C VAL A 54 -5.58 14.51 -17.15
N ARG A 55 -5.12 14.25 -18.38
CA ARG A 55 -4.27 13.11 -18.72
C ARG A 55 -3.01 13.06 -17.85
N GLU A 56 -2.29 14.17 -17.69
CA GLU A 56 -1.09 14.23 -16.85
C GLU A 56 -1.41 13.99 -15.37
N ILE A 57 -2.50 14.57 -14.84
CA ILE A 57 -2.94 14.33 -13.47
C ILE A 57 -3.27 12.85 -13.25
N LYS A 58 -4.04 12.24 -14.15
CA LYS A 58 -4.41 10.82 -14.05
C LYS A 58 -3.20 9.92 -14.19
N LYS A 59 -2.28 10.23 -15.12
CA LYS A 59 -1.03 9.50 -15.27
C LYS A 59 -0.24 9.48 -13.97
N ASP A 60 -0.01 10.66 -13.38
CA ASP A 60 0.76 10.81 -12.15
C ASP A 60 0.07 10.11 -10.96
N GLN A 61 -1.27 10.16 -10.87
CA GLN A 61 -2.04 9.42 -9.86
C GLN A 61 -1.89 7.90 -9.98
N ILE A 62 -1.94 7.36 -11.21
CA ILE A 62 -1.79 5.91 -11.43
C ILE A 62 -0.34 5.46 -11.22
N GLU A 63 0.65 6.23 -11.66
CA GLU A 63 2.07 5.92 -11.40
C GLU A 63 2.33 5.88 -9.89
N ARG A 64 1.88 6.90 -9.14
CA ARG A 64 1.96 6.92 -7.68
C ARG A 64 1.25 5.73 -7.03
N PHE A 65 0.06 5.37 -7.51
CA PHE A 65 -0.66 4.20 -7.01
C PHE A 65 0.20 2.93 -7.10
N PHE A 66 0.85 2.66 -8.24
CA PHE A 66 1.69 1.47 -8.39
C PHE A 66 3.01 1.54 -7.63
N GLU A 67 3.59 2.73 -7.45
CA GLU A 67 4.74 2.92 -6.56
C GLU A 67 4.39 2.60 -5.10
N GLU A 68 3.22 3.04 -4.62
CA GLU A 68 2.70 2.68 -3.30
C GLU A 68 2.47 1.17 -3.18
N ARG A 69 1.80 0.52 -4.15
CA ARG A 69 1.60 -0.95 -4.12
C ARG A 69 2.92 -1.72 -4.10
N ARG A 70 3.96 -1.22 -4.78
CA ARG A 70 5.31 -1.78 -4.68
C ARG A 70 5.87 -1.62 -3.27
N GLY A 71 5.75 -0.42 -2.68
CA GLY A 71 6.15 -0.14 -1.30
C GLY A 71 5.47 -1.09 -0.31
N ASP A 72 4.16 -1.25 -0.42
CA ASP A 72 3.34 -2.13 0.42
C ASP A 72 3.76 -3.60 0.28
N THR A 73 4.02 -4.06 -0.94
CA THR A 73 4.49 -5.44 -1.19
C THR A 73 5.84 -5.71 -0.52
N LEU A 74 6.77 -4.74 -0.58
CA LEU A 74 8.08 -4.84 0.05
C LEU A 74 7.97 -4.77 1.58
N LEU A 75 7.11 -3.90 2.10
CA LEU A 75 6.80 -3.82 3.53
C LEU A 75 6.24 -5.16 4.05
N LEU A 76 5.32 -5.77 3.31
CA LEU A 76 4.77 -7.06 3.68
C LEU A 76 5.83 -8.16 3.67
N ARG A 77 6.69 -8.20 2.64
CA ARG A 77 7.86 -9.11 2.61
C ARG A 77 8.73 -8.96 3.85
N ASP A 78 9.04 -7.73 4.27
CA ASP A 78 9.90 -7.46 5.43
C ASP A 78 9.23 -7.86 6.75
N ASN A 79 7.91 -7.68 6.85
CA ASN A 79 7.13 -8.18 7.98
C ASN A 79 7.13 -9.72 8.03
N VAL A 80 6.91 -10.40 6.90
CA VAL A 80 6.99 -11.87 6.80
C VAL A 80 8.38 -12.37 7.18
N ALA A 81 9.45 -11.70 6.72
CA ALA A 81 10.82 -12.01 7.11
C ALA A 81 11.03 -11.88 8.63
N THR A 82 10.51 -10.79 9.22
CA THR A 82 10.59 -10.53 10.65
C THR A 82 9.87 -11.61 11.47
N TYR A 83 8.65 -12.00 11.08
CA TYR A 83 7.90 -13.04 11.77
C TYR A 83 8.54 -14.42 11.60
N LYS A 84 9.05 -14.76 10.41
CA LYS A 84 9.86 -15.96 10.19
C LYS A 84 11.06 -16.01 11.13
N ASN A 85 11.82 -14.91 11.24
CA ASN A 85 13.03 -14.87 12.09
C ASN A 85 12.68 -15.01 13.57
N LYS A 86 11.63 -14.33 14.05
CA LYS A 86 11.09 -14.53 15.42
C LYS A 86 10.65 -15.98 15.67
N GLY A 87 10.05 -16.62 14.67
CA GLY A 87 9.71 -18.04 14.74
C GLY A 87 10.95 -18.94 14.89
N PHE A 88 12.04 -18.65 14.17
CA PHE A 88 13.30 -19.39 14.32
C PHE A 88 13.95 -19.16 15.67
N GLU A 89 14.01 -17.93 16.17
CA GLU A 89 14.51 -17.62 17.52
C GLU A 89 13.76 -18.41 18.60
N ARG A 90 12.43 -18.46 18.48
CA ARG A 90 11.56 -19.23 19.38
C ARG A 90 11.83 -20.73 19.29
N LEU A 91 11.95 -21.27 18.07
CA LEU A 91 12.29 -22.68 17.86
C LEU A 91 13.67 -23.02 18.43
N GLN A 92 14.69 -22.19 18.19
CA GLN A 92 16.04 -22.40 18.68
C GLN A 92 16.10 -22.34 20.21
N ALA A 93 15.37 -21.41 20.85
CA ALA A 93 15.30 -21.32 22.30
C ALA A 93 14.67 -22.59 22.92
N VAL A 94 13.55 -23.06 22.37
CA VAL A 94 12.92 -24.30 22.85
C VAL A 94 13.79 -25.51 22.55
N HIS A 95 14.38 -25.59 21.36
CA HIS A 95 15.28 -26.66 20.94
C HIS A 95 16.49 -26.77 21.89
N GLY A 96 17.17 -25.65 22.17
CA GLY A 96 18.33 -25.62 23.08
C GLY A 96 17.96 -26.01 24.51
N SER A 97 16.82 -25.54 25.01
CA SER A 97 16.32 -25.92 26.34
C SER A 97 16.00 -27.41 26.44
N GLN A 98 15.30 -27.97 25.44
CA GLN A 98 14.93 -29.38 25.40
C GLN A 98 16.15 -30.28 25.22
N LYS A 99 17.09 -29.87 24.35
CA LYS A 99 18.38 -30.54 24.17
C LYS A 99 19.11 -30.70 25.49
N SER A 100 19.32 -29.61 26.23
CA SER A 100 19.98 -29.63 27.54
C SER A 100 19.28 -30.58 28.49
N ARG A 101 17.95 -30.47 28.63
CA ARG A 101 17.17 -31.30 29.56
C ARG A 101 17.27 -32.79 29.26
N VAL A 102 17.23 -33.19 27.98
CA VAL A 102 17.38 -34.60 27.57
C VAL A 102 18.78 -35.13 27.91
N GLN A 103 19.83 -34.34 27.62
CA GLN A 103 21.20 -34.72 27.94
C GLN A 103 21.44 -34.79 29.45
N ASP A 104 20.91 -33.83 30.21
CA ASP A 104 21.02 -33.81 31.68
C ASP A 104 20.28 -35.01 32.32
N ALA A 105 19.10 -35.36 31.81
CA ALA A 105 18.34 -36.52 32.26
C ALA A 105 19.12 -37.83 32.00
N PHE A 106 19.68 -37.99 30.80
CA PHE A 106 20.50 -39.15 30.48
C PHE A 106 21.78 -39.22 31.33
N ALA A 107 22.47 -38.08 31.52
CA ALA A 107 23.65 -38.00 32.37
C ALA A 107 23.32 -38.33 33.85
N GLY A 108 22.13 -37.96 34.32
CA GLY A 108 21.59 -38.34 35.63
C GLY A 108 21.40 -39.86 35.75
N LEU A 109 20.75 -40.49 34.77
CA LEU A 109 20.57 -41.95 34.71
C LEU A 109 21.92 -42.69 34.65
N ALA A 110 22.85 -42.20 33.84
CA ALA A 110 24.20 -42.75 33.72
C ALA A 110 25.01 -42.66 35.01
N ARG A 111 24.87 -41.56 35.75
CA ARG A 111 25.48 -41.37 37.08
C ARG A 111 24.87 -42.30 38.11
N THR A 112 23.54 -42.42 38.10
CA THR A 112 22.80 -43.34 38.98
C THR A 112 23.26 -44.78 38.74
N THR A 113 23.33 -45.21 37.48
CA THR A 113 23.82 -46.56 37.11
C THR A 113 25.24 -46.83 37.62
N ARG A 114 26.15 -45.86 37.48
CA ARG A 114 27.53 -45.98 37.99
C ARG A 114 27.57 -46.09 39.52
N ASN A 115 26.78 -45.29 40.22
CA ASN A 115 26.69 -45.35 41.67
C ASN A 115 26.15 -46.70 42.16
N LEU A 116 25.13 -47.24 41.47
CA LEU A 116 24.60 -48.58 41.76
C LEU A 116 25.64 -49.68 41.52
N ALA A 117 26.48 -49.54 40.49
CA ALA A 117 27.48 -50.53 40.17
C ALA A 117 28.57 -50.68 41.24
N VAL A 118 28.75 -49.65 42.06
CA VAL A 118 29.69 -49.64 43.20
C VAL A 118 28.99 -49.71 44.56
N ASP A 119 27.65 -49.78 44.60
CA ASP A 119 26.90 -49.82 45.85
C ASP A 119 27.18 -51.13 46.62
N PRO A 120 27.47 -51.07 47.92
CA PRO A 120 27.79 -52.26 48.72
C PRO A 120 26.68 -53.32 48.73
N SER A 121 25.41 -52.92 48.75
CA SER A 121 24.28 -53.87 48.76
C SER A 121 24.13 -54.57 47.42
N VAL A 122 24.36 -53.87 46.31
CA VAL A 122 24.41 -54.48 44.97
C VAL A 122 25.56 -55.50 44.89
N ARG A 123 26.74 -55.14 45.42
CA ARG A 123 27.92 -56.02 45.44
C ARG A 123 27.72 -57.26 46.31
N GLU A 124 27.16 -57.10 47.50
CA GLU A 124 26.89 -58.18 48.46
C GLU A 124 25.90 -59.20 47.88
N VAL A 125 24.78 -58.72 47.31
CA VAL A 125 23.80 -59.58 46.63
C VAL A 125 24.46 -60.37 45.50
N LEU A 126 25.18 -59.72 44.59
CA LEU A 126 25.83 -60.42 43.47
C LEU A 126 26.95 -61.37 43.93
N SER A 127 27.70 -61.03 44.98
CA SER A 127 28.73 -61.90 45.56
C SER A 127 28.13 -63.18 46.13
N GLU A 128 27.06 -63.08 46.93
CA GLU A 128 26.37 -64.25 47.50
C GLU A 128 25.73 -65.12 46.42
N MET A 129 25.16 -64.50 45.36
CA MET A 129 24.57 -65.23 44.24
C MET A 129 25.62 -65.94 43.38
N SER A 130 26.83 -65.40 43.29
CA SER A 130 27.96 -65.99 42.54
C SER A 130 28.64 -67.16 43.25
N ALA A 131 28.49 -67.28 44.58
CA ALA A 131 29.18 -68.27 45.40
C ALA A 131 28.45 -69.63 45.51
N ALA A 132 27.22 -69.72 45.01
CA ALA A 132 26.36 -70.89 45.19
C ALA A 132 26.45 -71.86 44.00
N GLU A 133 27.30 -72.89 44.09
CA GLU A 133 27.20 -74.06 43.21
C GLU A 133 25.91 -74.84 43.52
N GLY A 134 24.85 -74.58 42.76
CA GLY A 134 23.64 -75.41 42.68
C GLY A 134 22.43 -75.00 43.52
N TYR A 135 22.55 -74.05 44.48
CA TYR A 135 21.40 -73.57 45.25
C TYR A 135 21.47 -72.06 45.53
N ARG A 136 20.77 -71.25 44.72
CA ARG A 136 20.70 -69.79 44.88
C ARG A 136 20.02 -69.43 46.21
N ASP A 137 20.76 -68.84 47.14
CA ASP A 137 20.21 -68.35 48.41
C ASP A 137 19.41 -67.05 48.18
N LEU A 138 18.09 -67.20 48.01
CA LEU A 138 17.16 -66.08 47.83
C LEU A 138 17.01 -65.21 49.10
N SER A 139 17.53 -65.64 50.26
CA SER A 139 17.45 -64.86 51.50
C SER A 139 18.29 -63.58 51.43
N ALA A 140 19.40 -63.59 50.69
CA ALA A 140 20.26 -62.43 50.45
C ALA A 140 19.50 -61.31 49.75
N VAL A 141 18.79 -61.66 48.68
CA VAL A 141 17.94 -60.74 47.92
C VAL A 141 16.85 -60.14 48.81
N ALA A 142 16.21 -60.96 49.65
CA ALA A 142 15.18 -60.50 50.58
C ALA A 142 15.70 -59.54 51.67
N ARG A 143 16.97 -59.70 52.12
CA ARG A 143 17.60 -58.79 53.10
C ARG A 143 17.82 -57.38 52.53
N HIS A 144 18.15 -57.27 51.24
CA HIS A 144 18.51 -55.99 50.60
C HIS A 144 17.41 -55.40 49.71
N ASP A 145 16.31 -56.12 49.44
CA ASP A 145 15.16 -55.66 48.63
C ASP A 145 14.65 -54.25 48.99
N PRO A 146 14.46 -53.86 50.26
CA PRO A 146 14.00 -52.50 50.60
C PRO A 146 14.95 -51.40 50.11
N ARG A 147 16.27 -51.63 50.20
CA ARG A 147 17.30 -50.68 49.75
C ARG A 147 17.44 -50.69 48.24
N LEU A 148 17.39 -51.86 47.61
CA LEU A 148 17.44 -51.97 46.15
C LEU A 148 16.20 -51.33 45.49
N ARG A 149 15.03 -51.42 46.11
CA ARG A 149 13.81 -50.73 45.66
C ARG A 149 13.89 -49.22 45.82
N SER A 150 14.40 -48.69 46.94
CA SER A 150 14.60 -47.25 47.09
C SER A 150 15.61 -46.70 46.08
N LEU A 151 16.62 -47.49 45.74
CA LEU A 151 17.61 -47.16 44.73
C LEU A 151 17.07 -47.20 43.28
N ALA A 152 15.91 -47.83 43.06
CA ALA A 152 15.25 -47.95 41.76
C ALA A 152 14.26 -46.81 41.47
N GLU A 153 14.05 -45.85 42.38
CA GLU A 153 13.03 -44.78 42.23
C GLU A 153 13.22 -43.90 41.00
N ALA A 154 14.46 -43.76 40.50
CA ALA A 154 14.80 -42.98 39.32
C ALA A 154 14.58 -43.71 37.98
N ALA A 155 14.17 -44.99 38.01
CA ALA A 155 14.05 -45.84 36.83
C ALA A 155 12.69 -46.58 36.79
N THR A 156 12.39 -47.18 35.64
CA THR A 156 11.19 -48.01 35.48
C THR A 156 11.35 -49.30 36.30
N ASP A 157 12.53 -49.91 36.20
CA ASP A 157 12.95 -51.07 36.98
C ASP A 157 14.47 -51.08 37.18
N LEU A 158 14.93 -51.84 38.17
CA LEU A 158 16.33 -52.11 38.46
C LEU A 158 16.54 -53.63 38.46
N LEU A 159 17.47 -54.09 37.64
CA LEU A 159 17.81 -55.50 37.47
C LEU A 159 19.24 -55.77 37.97
N LEU A 160 19.43 -56.91 38.65
CA LEU A 160 20.75 -57.45 38.94
C LEU A 160 20.98 -58.70 38.11
N ILE A 161 22.14 -58.77 37.45
CA ILE A 161 22.54 -59.85 36.57
C ILE A 161 23.84 -60.44 37.11
N ASP A 162 23.90 -61.75 37.33
CA ASP A 162 25.10 -62.41 37.81
C ASP A 162 26.19 -62.54 36.71
N ALA A 163 27.38 -63.02 37.08
CA ALA A 163 28.50 -63.18 36.15
C ALA A 163 28.23 -64.18 35.01
N ALA A 164 27.28 -65.11 35.17
CA ALA A 164 26.86 -66.05 34.13
C ALA A 164 25.83 -65.42 33.18
N GLY A 165 25.30 -64.24 33.51
CA GLY A 165 24.31 -63.53 32.73
C GLY A 165 22.88 -63.79 33.18
N ASP A 166 22.64 -64.48 34.29
CA ASP A 166 21.27 -64.71 34.76
C ASP A 166 20.75 -63.49 35.51
N VAL A 167 19.54 -63.05 35.17
CA VAL A 167 18.83 -62.01 35.92
C VAL A 167 18.38 -62.61 37.24
N VAL A 168 18.99 -62.17 38.32
CA VAL A 168 18.76 -62.72 39.67
C VAL A 168 17.83 -61.87 40.53
N TYR A 169 17.59 -60.62 40.14
CA TYR A 169 16.70 -59.71 40.86
C TYR A 169 16.06 -58.68 39.93
N SER A 170 14.82 -58.31 40.25
CA SER A 170 14.10 -57.15 39.73
C SER A 170 13.40 -56.42 40.87
N ALA A 171 13.56 -55.11 40.96
CA ALA A 171 12.87 -54.28 41.96
C ALA A 171 11.34 -54.27 41.75
N ARG A 172 10.89 -54.36 40.50
CA ARG A 172 9.46 -54.42 40.13
C ARG A 172 8.90 -55.83 40.00
N ARG A 173 9.71 -56.87 40.20
CA ARG A 173 9.37 -58.28 39.94
C ARG A 173 8.98 -58.51 38.47
N SER A 174 9.85 -58.08 37.56
CA SER A 174 9.70 -58.34 36.13
C SER A 174 9.75 -59.84 35.84
N ASP A 175 9.16 -60.23 34.71
CA ASP A 175 9.20 -61.60 34.21
C ASP A 175 10.62 -62.03 33.77
N ASP A 176 11.60 -61.11 33.80
CA ASP A 176 12.98 -61.37 33.38
C ASP A 176 13.76 -62.18 34.42
N VAL A 177 13.32 -62.20 35.68
CA VAL A 177 14.00 -62.93 36.75
C VAL A 177 14.07 -64.42 36.42
N GLY A 178 15.28 -64.97 36.41
CA GLY A 178 15.57 -66.36 36.04
C GLY A 178 15.86 -66.56 34.55
N MET A 179 15.76 -65.53 33.71
CA MET A 179 16.23 -65.57 32.32
C MET A 179 17.71 -65.18 32.22
N ASN A 180 18.39 -65.64 31.17
CA ASN A 180 19.78 -65.32 30.89
C ASN A 180 19.89 -64.23 29.81
N VAL A 181 20.74 -63.23 30.00
CA VAL A 181 20.90 -62.12 29.04
C VAL A 181 21.77 -62.47 27.83
N PHE A 182 22.56 -63.55 27.88
CA PHE A 182 23.41 -63.97 26.76
C PHE A 182 22.83 -65.16 25.98
N THR A 183 21.77 -65.80 26.49
CA THR A 183 21.16 -66.99 25.87
C THR A 183 19.63 -66.94 25.99
N GLY A 184 18.91 -67.62 25.10
CA GLY A 184 17.45 -67.67 25.15
C GLY A 184 16.77 -66.35 24.74
N LYS A 185 15.65 -66.00 25.38
CA LYS A 185 14.75 -64.91 24.92
C LYS A 185 15.34 -63.50 25.04
N LEU A 186 16.30 -63.28 25.94
CA LEU A 186 16.89 -61.95 26.16
C LEU A 186 18.17 -61.72 25.33
N ALA A 187 18.71 -62.73 24.64
CA ALA A 187 20.01 -62.63 23.95
C ALA A 187 20.10 -61.47 22.94
N ASP A 188 19.00 -61.19 22.23
CA ASP A 188 18.90 -60.11 21.25
C ASP A 188 18.21 -58.85 21.81
N SER A 189 18.06 -58.75 23.13
CA SER A 189 17.36 -57.63 23.78
C SER A 189 18.27 -56.42 24.03
N SER A 190 17.64 -55.26 24.25
CA SER A 190 18.35 -54.05 24.69
C SER A 190 19.10 -54.25 26.02
N LEU A 191 18.55 -55.06 26.94
CA LEU A 191 19.22 -55.41 28.19
C LEU A 191 20.53 -56.16 27.96
N ALA A 192 20.53 -57.14 27.06
CA ALA A 192 21.73 -57.89 26.69
C ALA A 192 22.80 -56.99 26.09
N ALA A 193 22.41 -56.10 25.17
CA ALA A 193 23.32 -55.12 24.58
C ALA A 193 23.95 -54.20 25.65
N ALA A 194 23.14 -53.69 26.58
CA ALA A 194 23.63 -52.84 27.67
C ALA A 194 24.64 -53.57 28.57
N VAL A 195 24.32 -54.80 28.98
CA VAL A 195 25.20 -55.63 29.83
C VAL A 195 26.48 -56.01 29.09
N ALA A 196 26.40 -56.41 27.82
CA ALA A 196 27.56 -56.71 27.00
C ALA A 196 28.50 -55.48 26.89
N ALA A 197 27.95 -54.30 26.60
CA ALA A 197 28.71 -53.06 26.56
C ALA A 197 29.37 -52.73 27.91
N ALA A 198 28.64 -52.93 29.03
CA ALA A 198 29.15 -52.71 30.37
C ALA A 198 30.33 -53.63 30.72
N THR A 199 30.20 -54.92 30.38
CA THR A 199 31.26 -55.91 30.60
C THR A 199 32.49 -55.67 29.72
N ALA A 200 32.30 -55.13 28.51
CA ALA A 200 33.36 -54.72 27.58
C ALA A 200 34.10 -53.43 27.99
N GLY A 201 33.68 -52.78 29.09
CA GLY A 201 34.38 -51.64 29.68
C GLY A 201 33.71 -50.28 29.43
N GLN A 202 32.56 -50.23 28.76
CA GLN A 202 31.77 -49.01 28.62
C GLN A 202 31.02 -48.74 29.93
N GLN A 203 31.12 -47.54 30.51
CA GLN A 203 30.54 -47.24 31.83
C GLN A 203 29.74 -45.91 31.79
N PRO A 204 28.39 -45.96 31.79
CA PRO A 204 27.56 -47.17 31.72
C PRO A 204 27.59 -47.81 30.32
N GLY A 205 27.39 -49.11 30.24
CA GLY A 205 26.97 -49.77 29.01
C GLY A 205 25.53 -49.38 28.69
N VAL A 206 25.20 -49.24 27.41
CA VAL A 206 23.88 -48.73 26.99
C VAL A 206 23.29 -49.64 25.93
N GLY A 207 22.02 -49.98 26.10
CA GLY A 207 21.18 -50.60 25.09
C GLY A 207 20.07 -49.62 24.72
N ASP A 208 20.00 -49.26 23.44
CA ASP A 208 18.97 -48.34 22.92
C ASP A 208 17.56 -48.95 23.01
N PHE A 209 16.52 -48.15 22.79
CA PHE A 209 15.14 -48.61 22.75
C PHE A 209 14.94 -49.73 21.73
N ALA A 210 14.54 -50.90 22.23
CA ALA A 210 14.11 -52.04 21.44
C ALA A 210 12.86 -52.69 22.09
N PRO A 211 12.03 -53.41 21.30
CA PRO A 211 10.88 -54.13 21.84
C PRO A 211 11.33 -55.17 22.87
N HIS A 212 10.78 -55.08 24.08
CA HIS A 212 11.06 -56.04 25.13
C HIS A 212 10.43 -57.41 24.81
N PRO A 213 11.17 -58.54 24.94
CA PRO A 213 10.68 -59.86 24.49
C PRO A 213 9.37 -60.35 25.14
N ALA A 214 9.05 -59.91 26.36
CA ALA A 214 7.87 -60.34 27.09
C ALA A 214 6.58 -59.59 26.72
N ASN A 215 6.66 -58.29 26.48
CA ASN A 215 5.48 -57.41 26.33
C ASN A 215 5.53 -56.48 25.11
N GLY A 216 6.61 -56.52 24.33
CA GLY A 216 6.82 -55.68 23.15
C GLY A 216 7.04 -54.19 23.44
N ALA A 217 7.08 -53.78 24.72
CA ALA A 217 7.28 -52.38 25.08
C ALA A 217 8.69 -51.92 24.70
N GLN A 218 8.81 -50.69 24.19
CA GLN A 218 10.12 -50.11 23.88
C GLN A 218 10.83 -49.73 25.19
N THR A 219 11.96 -50.39 25.46
CA THR A 219 12.73 -50.18 26.69
C THR A 219 14.20 -49.92 26.38
N LEU A 220 14.77 -48.93 27.06
CA LEU A 220 16.19 -48.60 27.05
C LEU A 220 16.82 -49.10 28.34
N TYR A 221 18.05 -49.59 28.28
CA TYR A 221 18.78 -50.06 29.45
C TYR A 221 20.13 -49.35 29.60
N LEU A 222 20.46 -48.95 30.82
CA LEU A 222 21.82 -48.58 31.20
C LEU A 222 22.36 -49.61 32.17
N ALA A 223 23.53 -50.18 31.89
CA ALA A 223 24.15 -51.19 32.74
C ALA A 223 25.51 -50.73 33.27
N GLY A 224 25.83 -51.12 34.50
CA GLY A 224 27.13 -50.90 35.12
C GLY A 224 27.72 -52.23 35.56
N ARG A 225 29.00 -52.47 35.24
CA ARG A 225 29.70 -53.67 35.66
C ARG A 225 29.98 -53.61 37.16
N VAL A 226 29.62 -54.67 37.88
CA VAL A 226 29.89 -54.83 39.32
C VAL A 226 31.07 -55.77 39.50
N SER A 227 32.06 -55.32 40.27
CA SER A 227 33.26 -56.08 40.59
C SER A 227 33.42 -56.23 42.10
N ALA A 228 34.05 -57.32 42.51
CA ALA A 228 34.54 -57.52 43.87
C ALA A 228 35.73 -56.59 44.15
N ASP A 229 36.11 -56.48 45.41
CA ASP A 229 37.20 -55.59 45.84
C ASP A 229 38.57 -55.99 45.24
N ASP A 230 38.74 -57.25 44.85
CA ASP A 230 39.92 -57.78 44.15
C ASP A 230 39.87 -57.58 42.61
N GLY A 231 38.83 -56.93 42.09
CA GLY A 231 38.61 -56.69 40.68
C GLY A 231 37.91 -57.83 39.92
N ARG A 232 37.61 -58.97 40.58
CA ARG A 232 36.87 -60.09 39.97
C ARG A 232 35.46 -59.64 39.57
N PRO A 233 34.97 -59.95 38.34
CA PRO A 233 33.62 -59.59 37.94
C PRO A 233 32.60 -60.40 38.74
N LEU A 234 31.64 -59.71 39.37
CA LEU A 234 30.54 -60.33 40.10
C LEU A 234 29.25 -60.37 39.27
N GLY A 235 29.10 -59.44 38.33
CA GLY A 235 27.91 -59.32 37.48
C GLY A 235 27.72 -57.90 36.96
N SER A 236 26.47 -57.53 36.70
CA SER A 236 26.07 -56.19 36.29
C SER A 236 24.79 -55.75 37.01
N VAL A 237 24.65 -54.44 37.22
CA VAL A 237 23.37 -53.81 37.54
C VAL A 237 22.85 -53.10 36.31
N ALA A 238 21.56 -53.19 36.03
CA ALA A 238 20.93 -52.51 34.89
C ALA A 238 19.70 -51.71 35.34
N LEU A 239 19.57 -50.50 34.83
CA LEU A 239 18.40 -49.64 34.96
C LEU A 239 17.56 -49.71 33.69
N GLN A 240 16.29 -50.07 33.83
CA GLN A 240 15.31 -50.01 32.76
C GLN A 240 14.69 -48.61 32.69
N VAL A 241 14.70 -48.00 31.52
CA VAL A 241 14.13 -46.68 31.26
C VAL A 241 13.04 -46.83 30.20
N SER A 242 11.84 -46.36 30.53
CA SER A 242 10.71 -46.32 29.60
C SER A 242 10.82 -45.11 28.68
N ALA A 243 10.24 -45.23 27.49
CA ALA A 243 10.20 -44.12 26.54
C ALA A 243 9.47 -42.88 27.08
N GLN A 244 8.52 -43.09 27.99
CA GLN A 244 7.75 -42.02 28.62
C GLN A 244 8.63 -41.04 29.41
N HIS A 245 9.77 -41.51 29.95
CA HIS A 245 10.72 -40.64 30.66
C HIS A 245 11.19 -39.46 29.80
N PHE A 246 11.51 -39.73 28.52
CA PHE A 246 11.96 -38.69 27.60
C PHE A 246 10.79 -37.91 27.00
N ASP A 247 9.67 -38.57 26.69
CA ASP A 247 8.45 -37.88 26.24
C ASP A 247 7.98 -36.82 27.25
N ASP A 248 8.06 -37.10 28.56
CA ASP A 248 7.65 -36.16 29.60
C ASP A 248 8.56 -34.92 29.68
N ILE A 249 9.84 -35.06 29.35
CA ILE A 249 10.78 -33.93 29.20
C ILE A 249 10.33 -33.04 28.03
N LEU A 250 10.06 -33.67 26.89
CA LEU A 250 9.62 -32.99 25.68
C LEU A 250 8.22 -32.38 25.82
N ARG A 251 7.34 -32.91 26.68
CA ARG A 251 5.98 -32.39 26.94
C ARG A 251 5.96 -31.06 27.68
N ARG A 252 6.99 -30.74 28.45
CA ARG A 252 7.12 -29.44 29.15
C ARG A 252 7.59 -28.35 28.17
N GLN A 253 6.90 -28.22 27.04
CA GLN A 253 7.23 -27.24 26.02
C GLN A 253 6.91 -25.82 26.50
N GLY A 254 7.82 -24.89 26.21
CA GLY A 254 7.43 -23.49 26.06
C GLY A 254 6.41 -23.36 24.92
N PRO A 255 5.80 -22.19 24.72
CA PRO A 255 4.72 -22.08 23.76
C PRO A 255 5.34 -22.30 22.37
N LEU A 256 4.95 -23.31 21.60
CA LEU A 256 5.36 -23.52 20.20
C LEU A 256 4.15 -23.48 19.23
N GLY A 257 3.00 -23.01 19.69
CA GLY A 257 1.79 -23.00 18.88
C GLY A 257 1.14 -24.38 18.77
N LYS A 258 0.28 -24.55 17.75
CA LYS A 258 -0.53 -25.74 17.47
C LYS A 258 0.23 -26.77 16.63
N THR A 259 1.07 -26.32 15.71
CA THR A 259 1.83 -27.18 14.78
C THR A 259 3.24 -27.48 15.27
N GLY A 260 3.75 -26.68 16.21
CA GLY A 260 5.09 -26.85 16.73
C GLY A 260 5.26 -28.08 17.61
N GLU A 261 6.31 -28.86 17.36
CA GLU A 261 6.66 -30.04 18.17
C GLU A 261 8.17 -30.28 18.25
N THR A 262 8.60 -31.01 19.29
CA THR A 262 9.98 -31.49 19.46
C THR A 262 9.94 -33.00 19.59
N TYR A 263 10.83 -33.68 18.87
CA TYR A 263 10.94 -35.13 18.92
C TYR A 263 12.40 -35.60 18.87
N LEU A 264 12.62 -36.81 19.37
CA LEU A 264 13.90 -37.50 19.42
C LEU A 264 13.95 -38.61 18.38
N MET A 265 15.14 -38.83 17.86
CA MET A 265 15.38 -39.85 16.85
C MET A 265 16.75 -40.49 17.02
N ALA A 266 16.84 -41.79 16.77
CA ALA A 266 18.09 -42.50 16.64
C ALA A 266 18.51 -42.64 15.18
N VAL A 267 19.83 -42.68 15.00
CA VAL A 267 20.51 -42.88 13.73
C VAL A 267 21.46 -44.06 13.89
N ASP A 268 21.16 -45.18 13.23
CA ASP A 268 22.02 -46.38 13.28
C ASP A 268 22.25 -46.95 11.88
N GLY A 269 23.49 -46.91 11.38
CA GLY A 269 23.83 -47.47 10.07
C GLY A 269 23.02 -46.92 8.89
N GLY A 270 22.49 -45.69 9.00
CA GLY A 270 21.59 -45.08 8.01
C GLY A 270 20.10 -45.38 8.21
N ARG A 271 19.73 -46.19 9.22
CA ARG A 271 18.35 -46.32 9.69
C ARG A 271 17.98 -45.20 10.64
N PHE A 272 16.76 -44.72 10.47
CA PHE A 272 16.16 -43.65 11.24
C PHE A 272 14.99 -44.21 12.03
N SER A 273 15.02 -44.06 13.36
CA SER A 273 13.89 -44.53 14.17
C SER A 273 13.54 -43.59 15.29
N PHE A 274 12.24 -43.42 15.55
CA PHE A 274 11.76 -42.51 16.57
C PHE A 274 12.14 -42.97 17.98
N ARG A 275 12.48 -42.01 18.85
CA ARG A 275 12.79 -42.21 20.26
C ARG A 275 11.85 -41.45 21.20
N SER A 276 10.91 -40.71 20.60
CA SER A 276 9.76 -40.08 21.24
C SER A 276 8.56 -40.17 20.31
N ALA A 277 7.35 -40.05 20.85
CA ALA A 277 6.15 -39.96 20.01
C ALA A 277 6.01 -38.57 19.36
N MET A 278 5.58 -38.51 18.09
CA MET A 278 5.10 -37.26 17.49
C MET A 278 3.64 -36.99 17.88
N ARG A 279 3.27 -35.70 17.94
CA ARG A 279 1.93 -35.28 18.36
C ARG A 279 1.18 -34.55 17.26
N THR A 280 1.88 -33.82 16.40
CA THR A 280 1.23 -32.96 15.40
C THR A 280 1.10 -33.65 14.04
N MET A 281 1.70 -34.84 13.85
CA MET A 281 1.62 -35.61 12.60
C MET A 281 1.37 -37.11 12.82
N GLY A 282 0.76 -37.75 11.82
CA GLY A 282 0.66 -39.20 11.69
C GLY A 282 -0.46 -39.88 12.49
N ASP A 283 -1.44 -39.13 13.01
CA ASP A 283 -2.57 -39.67 13.80
C ASP A 283 -2.16 -40.65 14.91
N GLY A 284 -0.99 -40.42 15.51
CA GLY A 284 -0.40 -41.28 16.54
C GLY A 284 0.35 -42.52 16.02
N ALA A 285 0.55 -42.67 14.71
CA ALA A 285 1.32 -43.77 14.12
C ALA A 285 2.84 -43.67 14.36
N PHE A 286 3.36 -42.45 14.51
CA PHE A 286 4.77 -42.19 14.76
C PHE A 286 5.10 -42.31 16.25
N VAL A 287 5.26 -43.55 16.70
CA VAL A 287 5.61 -43.92 18.07
C VAL A 287 7.08 -44.31 18.19
N VAL A 288 7.55 -44.47 19.42
CA VAL A 288 8.92 -44.93 19.72
C VAL A 288 9.19 -46.27 19.02
N GLY A 289 10.35 -46.36 18.37
CA GLY A 289 10.77 -47.53 17.59
C GLY A 289 10.23 -47.60 16.16
N TYR A 290 9.35 -46.68 15.73
CA TYR A 290 8.91 -46.61 14.34
C TYR A 290 10.10 -46.32 13.40
N ASP A 291 10.25 -47.15 12.36
CA ASP A 291 11.28 -47.00 11.33
C ASP A 291 10.86 -45.92 10.32
N ALA A 292 11.52 -44.77 10.38
CA ALA A 292 11.29 -43.62 9.51
C ALA A 292 12.27 -43.57 8.33
N THR A 293 13.07 -44.60 8.08
CA THR A 293 14.15 -44.57 7.08
C THR A 293 13.65 -44.27 5.67
N SER A 294 12.53 -44.86 5.28
CA SER A 294 11.91 -44.66 3.96
C SER A 294 11.33 -43.26 3.76
N ILE A 295 11.03 -42.55 4.86
CA ILE A 295 10.37 -41.24 4.86
C ILE A 295 11.27 -40.14 5.45
N ALA A 296 12.56 -40.43 5.69
CA ALA A 296 13.46 -39.55 6.40
C ALA A 296 13.76 -38.28 5.58
N PRO A 297 13.34 -37.08 6.04
CA PRO A 297 13.61 -35.84 5.32
C PRO A 297 15.10 -35.49 5.30
N GLY A 298 15.49 -34.57 4.42
CA GLY A 298 16.89 -34.18 4.23
C GLY A 298 17.60 -33.74 5.52
N TYR A 299 16.91 -33.05 6.43
CA TYR A 299 17.48 -32.61 7.70
C TYR A 299 17.90 -33.78 8.61
N LEU A 300 17.22 -34.94 8.57
CA LEU A 300 17.61 -36.10 9.37
C LEU A 300 18.93 -36.70 8.89
N LYS A 301 19.17 -36.68 7.58
CA LYS A 301 20.44 -37.12 6.99
C LYS A 301 21.60 -36.19 7.36
N ARG A 302 21.34 -34.87 7.39
CA ARG A 302 22.33 -33.87 7.85
C ARG A 302 22.63 -34.01 9.35
N MET A 303 21.59 -34.22 10.17
CA MET A 303 21.73 -34.50 11.59
C MET A 303 22.55 -35.79 11.85
N ALA A 304 22.30 -36.84 11.07
CA ALA A 304 23.08 -38.09 11.10
C ALA A 304 24.56 -37.89 10.74
N ALA A 305 24.87 -36.89 9.90
CA ALA A 305 26.24 -36.48 9.58
C ALA A 305 26.89 -35.60 10.67
N GLY A 306 26.18 -35.34 11.78
CA GLY A 306 26.65 -34.52 12.90
C GLY A 306 26.36 -33.04 12.76
N GLU A 307 25.60 -32.61 11.75
CA GLU A 307 25.29 -31.19 11.54
C GLU A 307 24.21 -30.68 12.51
N SER A 308 24.33 -29.42 12.91
CA SER A 308 23.29 -28.66 13.62
C SER A 308 22.94 -27.43 12.79
N ASP A 309 21.66 -27.20 12.53
CA ASP A 309 21.22 -26.10 11.66
C ASP A 309 19.77 -25.69 11.98
N ALA A 310 19.39 -24.52 11.49
CA ALA A 310 18.04 -23.97 11.58
C ALA A 310 17.62 -23.45 10.21
N LYS A 311 16.76 -24.20 9.50
CA LYS A 311 16.41 -23.91 8.10
C LYS A 311 14.96 -24.26 7.78
N LEU A 312 14.48 -23.70 6.67
CA LEU A 312 13.22 -24.10 6.06
C LEU A 312 13.38 -25.41 5.30
N PHE A 313 12.38 -26.26 5.40
CA PHE A 313 12.22 -27.48 4.61
C PHE A 313 10.79 -27.55 4.09
N THR A 314 10.57 -28.40 3.10
CA THR A 314 9.22 -28.70 2.60
C THR A 314 8.83 -30.09 3.11
N ASP A 315 7.67 -30.20 3.75
CA ASP A 315 7.14 -31.48 4.23
C ASP A 315 6.62 -32.35 3.06
N SER A 316 6.16 -33.57 3.36
CA SER A 316 5.63 -34.49 2.35
C SER A 316 4.34 -34.02 1.67
N LEU A 317 3.67 -33.01 2.23
CA LEU A 317 2.43 -32.41 1.71
C LEU A 317 2.72 -31.11 0.93
N GLY A 318 3.97 -30.67 0.86
CA GLY A 318 4.36 -29.42 0.21
C GLY A 318 4.39 -28.20 1.14
N ASN A 319 4.06 -28.35 2.43
CA ASN A 319 4.05 -27.21 3.35
C ASN A 319 5.48 -26.83 3.76
N PRO A 320 5.80 -25.52 3.78
CA PRO A 320 7.04 -25.06 4.37
C PRO A 320 7.00 -25.24 5.89
N VAL A 321 8.02 -25.91 6.41
CA VAL A 321 8.24 -26.18 7.83
C VAL A 321 9.59 -25.60 8.25
N MET A 322 9.57 -24.88 9.35
CA MET A 322 10.76 -24.37 10.00
C MET A 322 11.32 -25.47 10.90
N VAL A 323 12.58 -25.86 10.71
CA VAL A 323 13.19 -26.99 11.42
C VAL A 323 14.51 -26.57 12.04
N VAL A 324 14.66 -26.85 13.34
CA VAL A 324 15.91 -26.78 14.09
C VAL A 324 16.28 -28.19 14.54
N TYR A 325 17.47 -28.66 14.15
CA TYR A 325 17.92 -30.01 14.46
C TYR A 325 19.37 -30.02 14.95
N SER A 326 19.71 -30.97 15.81
CA SER A 326 21.10 -31.21 16.22
C SER A 326 21.31 -32.61 16.80
N PRO A 327 22.53 -33.19 16.69
CA PRO A 327 22.88 -34.41 17.40
C PRO A 327 22.92 -34.16 18.92
N LEU A 328 22.65 -35.21 19.68
CA LEU A 328 22.76 -35.24 21.14
C LEU A 328 24.07 -35.92 21.54
N ASP A 329 24.77 -35.33 22.51
CA ASP A 329 25.93 -35.97 23.13
C ASP A 329 25.44 -36.89 24.25
N LEU A 330 25.15 -38.15 23.88
CA LEU A 330 24.71 -39.23 24.76
C LEU A 330 25.70 -40.40 24.62
N PRO A 331 26.57 -40.66 25.62
CA PRO A 331 27.55 -41.73 25.54
C PRO A 331 26.90 -43.09 25.22
N GLY A 332 27.32 -43.72 24.13
CA GLY A 332 26.81 -45.03 23.70
C GLY A 332 25.53 -44.99 22.86
N LEU A 333 24.97 -43.81 22.60
CA LEU A 333 23.79 -43.64 21.75
C LEU A 333 24.10 -42.66 20.62
N GLN A 334 23.45 -42.86 19.47
CA GLN A 334 23.52 -41.94 18.33
C GLN A 334 22.13 -41.35 18.12
N TRP A 335 21.78 -40.40 18.97
CA TRP A 335 20.50 -39.72 18.89
C TRP A 335 20.66 -38.28 18.40
N GLY A 336 19.58 -37.77 17.83
CA GLY A 336 19.41 -36.36 17.58
C GLY A 336 18.04 -35.88 18.02
N ILE A 337 17.95 -34.57 18.19
CA ILE A 337 16.73 -33.86 18.56
C ILE A 337 16.32 -32.96 17.41
N VAL A 338 15.03 -32.91 17.13
CA VAL A 338 14.44 -32.07 16.09
C VAL A 338 13.30 -31.28 16.71
N THR A 339 13.26 -29.98 16.46
CA THR A 339 12.15 -29.10 16.79
C THR A 339 11.67 -28.47 15.50
N LYS A 340 10.37 -28.55 15.20
CA LYS A 340 9.81 -28.01 13.97
C LYS A 340 8.49 -27.29 14.21
N MET A 341 8.07 -26.43 13.29
CA MET A 341 6.78 -25.74 13.24
C MET A 341 6.42 -25.40 11.79
N ASN A 342 5.13 -25.32 11.45
CA ASN A 342 4.72 -24.85 10.13
C ASN A 342 5.05 -23.35 9.97
N LEU A 343 5.61 -22.97 8.83
CA LEU A 343 5.94 -21.57 8.55
C LEU A 343 4.68 -20.70 8.55
N GLU A 344 3.55 -21.22 8.04
CA GLU A 344 2.25 -20.56 8.04
C GLU A 344 1.87 -20.05 9.45
N GLU A 345 2.05 -20.88 10.49
CA GLU A 345 1.74 -20.50 11.87
C GLU A 345 2.70 -19.43 12.41
N ALA A 346 3.95 -19.43 11.97
CA ALA A 346 4.93 -18.43 12.39
C ALA A 346 4.66 -17.05 11.78
N VAL A 347 4.08 -16.98 10.59
CA VAL A 347 3.86 -15.72 9.84
C VAL A 347 2.42 -15.21 9.90
N ALA A 348 1.43 -16.10 10.02
CA ALA A 348 0.01 -15.74 10.17
C ALA A 348 -0.33 -15.42 11.64
N VAL A 349 0.40 -14.47 12.23
CA VAL A 349 0.24 -14.07 13.63
C VAL A 349 -1.09 -13.34 13.82
N GLU A 350 -1.79 -13.63 14.92
CA GLU A 350 -2.97 -12.87 15.33
C GLU A 350 -2.55 -11.57 16.02
N VAL A 351 -3.08 -10.44 15.52
CA VAL A 351 -2.92 -9.10 16.09
C VAL A 351 -4.31 -8.56 16.38
N ASN A 352 -4.62 -8.22 17.63
CA ASN A 352 -5.94 -7.72 18.06
C ASN A 352 -7.12 -8.64 17.69
N GLY A 353 -6.91 -9.96 17.64
CA GLY A 353 -7.96 -10.93 17.32
C GLY A 353 -8.28 -11.10 15.83
N LYS A 354 -7.54 -10.44 14.94
CA LYS A 354 -7.54 -10.71 13.49
C LYS A 354 -6.16 -11.22 13.05
N GLN A 355 -6.10 -12.01 11.98
CA GLN A 355 -4.81 -12.36 11.38
C GLN A 355 -4.16 -11.13 10.74
N PHE A 356 -2.87 -10.93 11.01
CA PHE A 356 -2.09 -9.78 10.50
C PHE A 356 -2.24 -9.58 8.99
N LEU A 357 -2.16 -10.66 8.21
CA LEU A 357 -2.23 -10.62 6.75
C LEU A 357 -3.62 -10.17 6.25
N HIS A 358 -4.68 -10.59 6.94
CA HIS A 358 -6.04 -10.15 6.63
C HIS A 358 -6.21 -8.65 6.94
N GLN A 359 -5.68 -8.19 8.07
CA GLN A 359 -5.67 -6.76 8.40
C GLN A 359 -4.84 -5.94 7.41
N PHE A 360 -3.73 -6.49 6.91
CA PHE A 360 -2.89 -5.85 5.92
C PHE A 360 -3.66 -5.60 4.61
N ILE A 361 -4.34 -6.61 4.06
CA ILE A 361 -5.10 -6.43 2.81
C ILE A 361 -6.27 -5.46 2.97
N GLU A 362 -6.96 -5.48 4.12
CA GLU A 362 -8.04 -4.53 4.45
C GLU A 362 -7.50 -3.08 4.53
N THR A 363 -6.32 -2.89 5.11
CA THR A 363 -5.74 -1.56 5.36
C THR A 363 -5.20 -0.93 4.07
N TYR A 364 -4.56 -1.72 3.22
CA TYR A 364 -3.87 -1.25 2.01
C TYR A 364 -4.68 -1.45 0.72
N GLY A 365 -5.91 -1.98 0.81
CA GLY A 365 -6.83 -2.09 -0.33
C GLY A 365 -6.48 -3.19 -1.33
N PHE A 366 -5.97 -4.33 -0.86
CA PHE A 366 -5.73 -5.51 -1.69
C PHE A 366 -6.89 -6.50 -1.58
N HIS A 367 -7.14 -7.27 -2.64
CA HIS A 367 -8.19 -8.29 -2.63
C HIS A 367 -7.75 -9.54 -1.86
N ASP A 368 -6.52 -10.00 -2.08
CA ASP A 368 -5.94 -11.17 -1.42
C ASP A 368 -4.41 -11.04 -1.28
N ALA A 369 -3.84 -11.80 -0.35
CA ALA A 369 -2.41 -11.93 -0.11
C ALA A 369 -1.98 -13.40 -0.08
N PHE A 370 -0.96 -13.72 -0.86
CA PHE A 370 -0.45 -15.07 -1.06
C PHE A 370 0.95 -15.21 -0.49
N LEU A 371 1.20 -16.29 0.22
CA LEU A 371 2.55 -16.75 0.52
C LEU A 371 2.80 -18.07 -0.19
N ILE A 372 3.86 -18.08 -1.00
CA ILE A 372 4.15 -19.16 -1.93
C ILE A 372 5.58 -19.64 -1.67
N ASN A 373 5.77 -20.95 -1.52
CA ASN A 373 7.12 -21.51 -1.35
C ASN A 373 7.89 -21.58 -2.70
N PRO A 374 9.19 -21.89 -2.70
CA PRO A 374 10.00 -21.89 -3.93
C PRO A 374 9.58 -22.95 -4.96
N GLU A 375 8.92 -24.02 -4.51
CA GLU A 375 8.32 -25.05 -5.37
C GLU A 375 6.99 -24.63 -6.00
N GLY A 376 6.46 -23.45 -5.65
CA GLY A 376 5.22 -22.89 -6.16
C GLY A 376 3.97 -23.31 -5.40
N PHE A 377 4.10 -23.95 -4.24
CA PHE A 377 2.98 -24.31 -3.39
C PHE A 377 2.46 -23.09 -2.62
N VAL A 378 1.17 -22.80 -2.78
CA VAL A 378 0.46 -21.71 -2.12
C VAL A 378 0.04 -22.19 -0.73
N PHE A 379 0.88 -21.90 0.26
CA PHE A 379 0.67 -22.38 1.64
C PHE A 379 -0.13 -21.41 2.50
N TYR A 380 -0.38 -20.19 2.03
CA TYR A 380 -1.25 -19.22 2.68
C TYR A 380 -1.94 -18.33 1.65
N THR A 381 -3.20 -18.02 1.92
CA THR A 381 -4.01 -16.99 1.24
C THR A 381 -4.88 -16.29 2.28
N ALA A 382 -5.09 -14.98 2.21
CA ALA A 382 -5.99 -14.30 3.14
C ALA A 382 -7.46 -14.62 2.83
N ALA A 383 -7.85 -14.75 1.55
CA ALA A 383 -9.23 -15.03 1.13
C ALA A 383 -9.61 -16.52 1.18
N HIS A 384 -8.64 -17.44 1.17
CA HIS A 384 -8.87 -18.90 1.17
C HIS A 384 -9.75 -19.37 -0.01
N GLU A 385 -9.48 -18.82 -1.20
CA GLU A 385 -10.10 -19.25 -2.45
C GLU A 385 -9.55 -20.61 -2.92
N ARG A 386 -9.90 -21.00 -4.15
CA ARG A 386 -9.58 -22.34 -4.69
C ARG A 386 -8.09 -22.58 -4.93
N ASP A 387 -7.30 -21.52 -4.98
CA ASP A 387 -5.84 -21.52 -5.13
C ASP A 387 -5.10 -21.92 -3.84
N TYR A 388 -5.73 -21.77 -2.66
CA TYR A 388 -5.16 -22.23 -1.40
C TYR A 388 -4.83 -23.74 -1.43
N ARG A 389 -3.62 -24.10 -0.97
CA ARG A 389 -3.09 -25.47 -0.98
C ARG A 389 -3.00 -26.11 -2.36
N THR A 390 -2.77 -25.30 -3.38
CA THR A 390 -2.44 -25.77 -4.73
C THR A 390 -1.00 -25.41 -5.09
N ASN A 391 -0.54 -25.86 -6.26
CA ASN A 391 0.82 -25.61 -6.73
C ASN A 391 0.80 -24.90 -8.09
N LEU A 392 1.43 -23.73 -8.18
CA LEU A 392 1.50 -22.88 -9.37
C LEU A 392 2.48 -23.40 -10.44
N MET A 393 3.28 -24.43 -10.15
CA MET A 393 4.20 -25.03 -11.11
C MET A 393 3.64 -26.32 -11.71
N THR A 394 2.86 -27.08 -10.94
CA THR A 394 2.43 -28.44 -11.31
C THR A 394 0.91 -28.68 -11.24
N GLY A 395 0.16 -27.81 -10.55
CA GLY A 395 -1.27 -27.95 -10.27
C GLY A 395 -2.22 -27.35 -11.32
N GLU A 396 -3.49 -27.22 -10.94
CA GLU A 396 -4.59 -26.72 -11.78
C GLU A 396 -4.30 -25.30 -12.32
N PHE A 397 -3.75 -24.43 -11.47
CA PHE A 397 -3.57 -23.00 -11.77
C PHE A 397 -2.20 -22.63 -12.36
N LYS A 398 -1.45 -23.60 -12.89
CA LYS A 398 -0.10 -23.37 -13.44
C LYS A 398 -0.02 -22.47 -14.67
N ASN A 399 -1.15 -22.31 -15.37
CA ASN A 399 -1.29 -21.48 -16.58
C ASN A 399 -2.02 -20.16 -16.28
N THR A 400 -1.98 -19.69 -15.04
CA THR A 400 -2.54 -18.39 -14.65
C THR A 400 -1.45 -17.32 -14.67
N ASN A 401 -1.87 -16.06 -14.78
CA ASN A 401 -0.96 -14.92 -14.69
C ASN A 401 -0.25 -14.84 -13.31
N LEU A 402 -0.86 -15.30 -12.21
CA LEU A 402 -0.17 -15.45 -10.93
C LEU A 402 0.97 -16.48 -11.00
N ALA A 403 0.77 -17.60 -11.71
CA ALA A 403 1.82 -18.60 -11.91
C ALA A 403 2.95 -18.10 -12.81
N ASP A 404 2.63 -17.32 -13.85
CA ASP A 404 3.62 -16.63 -14.68
C ASP A 404 4.44 -15.63 -13.84
N LEU A 405 3.77 -14.81 -13.03
CA LEU A 405 4.41 -13.87 -12.12
C LEU A 405 5.33 -14.56 -11.11
N PHE A 406 4.84 -15.65 -10.50
CA PHE A 406 5.64 -16.43 -9.56
C PHE A 406 6.93 -16.95 -10.20
N ARG A 407 6.85 -17.46 -11.44
CA ARG A 407 8.04 -17.91 -12.19
C ARG A 407 9.02 -16.77 -12.44
N GLU A 408 8.52 -15.63 -12.91
CA GLU A 408 9.35 -14.44 -13.16
C GLU A 408 10.05 -13.95 -11.89
N VAL A 409 9.32 -13.79 -10.79
CA VAL A 409 9.87 -13.32 -9.51
C VAL A 409 10.89 -14.30 -8.95
N ARG A 410 10.62 -15.61 -9.04
CA ARG A 410 11.55 -16.64 -8.58
C ARG A 410 12.84 -16.67 -9.38
N GLU A 411 12.76 -16.52 -10.71
CA GLU A 411 13.92 -16.55 -11.60
C GLU A 411 14.76 -15.26 -11.54
N THR A 412 14.10 -14.11 -11.46
CA THR A 412 14.77 -12.80 -11.44
C THR A 412 15.24 -12.37 -10.05
N GLY A 413 14.62 -12.90 -8.99
CA GLY A 413 14.84 -12.48 -7.62
C GLY A 413 14.42 -11.03 -7.35
N ARG A 414 13.50 -10.48 -8.15
CA ARG A 414 13.08 -9.07 -8.09
C ARG A 414 11.56 -8.94 -8.02
N TYR A 415 11.12 -7.78 -7.55
CA TYR A 415 9.72 -7.37 -7.64
C TYR A 415 9.27 -7.35 -9.10
N ALA A 416 8.08 -7.89 -9.37
CA ALA A 416 7.43 -7.85 -10.68
C ALA A 416 5.93 -7.66 -10.53
N ILE A 417 5.27 -7.41 -11.67
CA ILE A 417 3.84 -7.19 -11.79
C ILE A 417 3.31 -8.00 -12.95
N ALA A 418 2.16 -8.65 -12.76
CA ALA A 418 1.39 -9.29 -13.81
C ALA A 418 0.11 -8.52 -14.08
N ASP A 419 -0.15 -8.33 -15.37
CA ASP A 419 -1.34 -7.64 -15.85
C ASP A 419 -2.63 -8.42 -15.55
N PHE A 420 -3.76 -7.75 -15.68
CA PHE A 420 -5.07 -8.35 -15.51
C PHE A 420 -5.31 -9.46 -16.54
N ALA A 421 -5.74 -10.62 -16.04
CA ALA A 421 -6.21 -11.73 -16.85
C ALA A 421 -7.35 -12.46 -16.11
N PRO A 422 -8.21 -13.20 -16.81
CA PRO A 422 -9.26 -13.99 -16.16
C PRO A 422 -8.65 -14.98 -15.16
N TYR A 423 -9.07 -14.88 -13.90
CA TYR A 423 -8.49 -15.68 -12.82
C TYR A 423 -9.53 -16.64 -12.24
N ALA A 424 -9.38 -17.92 -12.57
CA ALA A 424 -10.37 -18.96 -12.24
C ALA A 424 -10.67 -19.12 -10.73
N PRO A 425 -9.71 -18.96 -9.80
CA PRO A 425 -10.00 -18.97 -8.36
C PRO A 425 -11.01 -17.89 -7.94
N SER A 426 -10.87 -16.67 -8.46
CA SER A 426 -11.78 -15.53 -8.21
C SER A 426 -12.97 -15.50 -9.18
N GLY A 427 -13.55 -16.66 -9.48
CA GLY A 427 -14.76 -16.75 -10.32
C GLY A 427 -14.56 -16.32 -11.78
N ASN A 428 -13.31 -16.36 -12.28
CA ASN A 428 -12.91 -15.91 -13.60
C ASN A 428 -13.02 -14.39 -13.82
N ALA A 429 -13.15 -13.61 -12.74
CA ALA A 429 -12.99 -12.16 -12.79
C ALA A 429 -11.54 -11.80 -13.17
N PRO A 430 -11.30 -10.69 -13.89
CA PRO A 430 -9.95 -10.24 -14.19
C PRO A 430 -9.21 -9.87 -12.90
N ALA A 431 -8.01 -10.44 -12.71
CA ALA A 431 -7.17 -10.15 -11.56
C ALA A 431 -5.75 -9.81 -12.02
N GLY A 432 -5.18 -8.73 -11.49
CA GLY A 432 -3.77 -8.36 -11.64
C GLY A 432 -3.03 -8.64 -10.34
N PHE A 433 -1.73 -8.88 -10.42
CA PHE A 433 -0.93 -9.28 -9.25
C PHE A 433 0.40 -8.55 -9.20
N VAL A 434 0.86 -8.26 -7.98
CA VAL A 434 2.23 -7.80 -7.71
C VAL A 434 2.91 -8.79 -6.79
N ALA A 435 4.21 -9.02 -6.96
CA ALA A 435 4.92 -9.99 -6.14
C ALA A 435 6.37 -9.60 -5.87
N ALA A 436 6.87 -10.00 -4.71
CA ALA A 436 8.26 -9.81 -4.30
C ALA A 436 8.81 -11.09 -3.65
N PRO A 437 10.09 -11.44 -3.90
CA PRO A 437 10.72 -12.57 -3.26
C PRO A 437 11.34 -12.16 -1.92
N LEU A 438 11.20 -13.01 -0.92
CA LEU A 438 12.02 -13.04 0.27
C LEU A 438 13.26 -13.89 -0.02
N ILE A 439 14.43 -13.27 -0.06
CA ILE A 439 15.71 -13.92 -0.39
C ILE A 439 16.57 -14.01 0.87
N GLU A 440 17.15 -15.18 1.12
CA GLU A 440 18.09 -15.43 2.20
C GLU A 440 19.18 -16.37 1.68
N ASP A 441 20.44 -16.08 1.99
CA ASP A 441 21.62 -16.80 1.46
C ASP A 441 21.68 -16.92 -0.07
N GLY A 442 21.09 -15.95 -0.78
CA GLY A 442 21.04 -15.91 -2.24
C GLY A 442 19.92 -16.77 -2.86
N GLU A 443 19.14 -17.47 -2.05
CA GLU A 443 18.03 -18.33 -2.48
C GLU A 443 16.69 -17.71 -2.13
N VAL A 444 15.69 -17.88 -3.01
CA VAL A 444 14.31 -17.47 -2.73
C VAL A 444 13.74 -18.42 -1.68
N GLN A 445 13.31 -17.89 -0.55
CA GLN A 445 12.71 -18.66 0.55
C GLN A 445 11.17 -18.67 0.46
N VAL A 446 10.58 -17.52 0.12
CA VAL A 446 9.13 -17.32 -0.01
C VAL A 446 8.90 -16.27 -1.08
N VAL A 447 7.87 -16.43 -1.91
CA VAL A 447 7.35 -15.36 -2.77
C VAL A 447 6.06 -14.84 -2.13
N ILE A 448 6.03 -13.53 -1.90
CA ILE A 448 4.86 -12.81 -1.43
C ILE A 448 4.17 -12.22 -2.66
N ALA A 449 2.90 -12.53 -2.87
CA ALA A 449 2.11 -11.92 -3.93
C ALA A 449 0.85 -11.27 -3.36
N LEU A 450 0.39 -10.20 -4.00
CA LEU A 450 -0.81 -9.46 -3.65
C LEU A 450 -1.69 -9.29 -4.89
N GLN A 451 -2.99 -9.53 -4.75
CA GLN A 451 -3.97 -9.29 -5.80
C GLN A 451 -4.44 -7.83 -5.78
N LEU A 452 -4.28 -7.15 -6.91
CA LEU A 452 -4.63 -5.74 -7.07
C LEU A 452 -6.16 -5.56 -7.03
N SER A 453 -6.61 -4.51 -6.36
CA SER A 453 -8.03 -4.11 -6.36
C SER A 453 -8.36 -3.26 -7.60
N LEU A 454 -9.41 -3.66 -8.32
CA LEU A 454 -9.99 -2.88 -9.42
C LEU A 454 -10.64 -1.58 -8.93
N GLU A 455 -11.17 -1.58 -7.71
CA GLU A 455 -11.89 -0.44 -7.14
C GLU A 455 -10.99 0.78 -6.95
N ALA A 456 -9.74 0.56 -6.53
CA ALA A 456 -8.78 1.63 -6.33
C ALA A 456 -8.42 2.34 -7.65
N ILE A 457 -8.12 1.56 -8.69
CA ILE A 457 -7.85 2.10 -10.04
C ILE A 457 -9.10 2.80 -10.59
N GLY A 458 -10.28 2.18 -10.42
CA GLY A 458 -11.57 2.74 -10.81
C GLY A 458 -11.83 4.10 -10.17
N SER A 459 -11.58 4.26 -8.86
CA SER A 459 -11.78 5.52 -8.14
C SER A 459 -10.92 6.67 -8.67
N ILE A 460 -9.70 6.37 -9.11
CA ILE A 460 -8.81 7.35 -9.73
C ILE A 460 -9.34 7.74 -11.11
N MET A 461 -9.69 6.76 -11.95
CA MET A 461 -10.11 7.02 -13.34
C MET A 461 -11.53 7.61 -13.46
N GLN A 462 -12.42 7.31 -12.52
CA GLN A 462 -13.81 7.79 -12.52
C GLN A 462 -13.98 9.18 -11.90
N ASP A 463 -12.94 9.77 -11.30
CA ASP A 463 -12.99 11.17 -10.89
C ASP A 463 -12.93 12.08 -12.12
N ARG A 464 -14.09 12.62 -12.49
CA ARG A 464 -14.33 13.43 -13.69
C ARG A 464 -14.42 14.93 -13.38
N SER A 465 -13.80 15.38 -12.31
CA SER A 465 -13.82 16.79 -11.89
C SER A 465 -13.39 17.72 -13.03
N GLY A 466 -14.31 18.53 -13.54
CA GLY A 466 -14.05 19.50 -14.61
C GLY A 466 -14.11 18.95 -16.04
N MET A 467 -14.57 17.70 -16.26
CA MET A 467 -14.58 17.06 -17.59
C MET A 467 -15.89 17.23 -18.39
N GLY A 468 -16.91 17.88 -17.84
CA GLY A 468 -18.18 18.07 -18.57
C GLY A 468 -19.08 16.84 -18.54
N GLU A 469 -20.04 16.79 -19.47
CA GLU A 469 -21.05 15.71 -19.53
C GLU A 469 -20.51 14.46 -20.25
N THR A 470 -19.80 14.67 -21.36
CA THR A 470 -19.27 13.60 -22.22
C THR A 470 -17.82 13.23 -21.93
N GLY A 471 -17.10 14.02 -21.12
CA GLY A 471 -15.69 13.75 -20.85
C GLY A 471 -15.48 12.49 -20.01
N GLU A 472 -14.55 11.63 -20.38
CA GLU A 472 -14.17 10.45 -19.60
C GLU A 472 -12.68 10.17 -19.65
N THR A 473 -12.20 9.35 -18.72
CA THR A 473 -10.84 8.82 -18.75
C THR A 473 -10.85 7.33 -18.53
N TYR A 474 -9.99 6.61 -19.25
CA TYR A 474 -9.90 5.17 -19.12
C TYR A 474 -8.51 4.63 -19.45
N LEU A 475 -8.22 3.43 -18.94
CA LEU A 475 -6.98 2.69 -19.14
C LEU A 475 -7.23 1.47 -20.02
N VAL A 476 -6.32 1.21 -20.94
CA VAL A 476 -6.36 0.06 -21.86
C VAL A 476 -5.02 -0.68 -21.87
N GLY A 477 -5.05 -2.00 -21.76
CA GLY A 477 -3.86 -2.85 -21.82
C GLY A 477 -3.36 -3.05 -23.25
N SER A 478 -2.19 -3.70 -23.38
CA SER A 478 -1.61 -4.05 -24.69
C SER A 478 -2.43 -5.05 -25.51
N ASP A 479 -3.40 -5.71 -24.86
CA ASP A 479 -4.42 -6.58 -25.46
C ASP A 479 -5.64 -5.83 -26.02
N HIS A 480 -5.63 -4.49 -25.93
CA HIS A 480 -6.75 -3.59 -26.25
C HIS A 480 -7.98 -3.79 -25.37
N LEU A 481 -7.84 -4.42 -24.20
CA LEU A 481 -8.92 -4.60 -23.22
C LEU A 481 -8.79 -3.58 -22.09
N MET A 482 -9.91 -3.32 -21.41
CA MET A 482 -9.98 -2.30 -20.37
C MET A 482 -9.15 -2.67 -19.14
N ARG A 483 -8.59 -1.67 -18.46
CA ARG A 483 -7.92 -1.74 -17.14
C ARG A 483 -8.53 -0.79 -16.11
N SER A 484 -9.47 0.03 -16.55
CA SER A 484 -10.42 0.76 -15.72
C SER A 484 -11.79 0.73 -16.41
N ASP A 485 -12.86 1.01 -15.68
CA ASP A 485 -14.19 1.03 -16.29
C ASP A 485 -14.43 2.33 -17.06
N SER A 486 -15.03 2.21 -18.25
CA SER A 486 -15.58 3.34 -19.00
C SER A 486 -16.72 4.00 -18.22
N PHE A 487 -16.80 5.33 -18.31
CA PHE A 487 -17.93 6.07 -17.75
C PHE A 487 -19.13 6.04 -18.69
N LEU A 488 -18.90 6.14 -20.00
CA LEU A 488 -19.97 6.24 -21.01
C LEU A 488 -20.63 4.90 -21.32
N ASP A 489 -19.89 3.78 -21.26
CA ASP A 489 -20.38 2.44 -21.58
C ASP A 489 -19.83 1.35 -20.63
N PRO A 490 -20.15 1.40 -19.32
CA PRO A 490 -19.67 0.41 -18.35
C PRO A 490 -20.20 -1.02 -18.61
N GLU A 491 -21.32 -1.15 -19.33
CA GLU A 491 -21.92 -2.46 -19.64
C GLU A 491 -21.07 -3.29 -20.61
N HIS A 492 -20.37 -2.64 -21.56
CA HIS A 492 -19.53 -3.34 -22.54
C HIS A 492 -18.04 -3.04 -22.40
N HIS A 493 -17.70 -1.88 -21.82
CA HIS A 493 -16.33 -1.37 -21.65
C HIS A 493 -15.98 -1.16 -20.17
N SER A 494 -16.40 -2.07 -19.30
CA SER A 494 -15.74 -2.27 -17.99
C SER A 494 -14.58 -3.26 -18.11
N VAL A 495 -13.70 -3.31 -17.11
CA VAL A 495 -12.64 -4.32 -17.04
C VAL A 495 -13.27 -5.72 -17.15
N VAL A 496 -14.26 -6.00 -16.32
CA VAL A 496 -14.97 -7.29 -16.33
C VAL A 496 -15.63 -7.57 -17.68
N ALA A 497 -16.37 -6.62 -18.26
CA ALA A 497 -17.07 -6.83 -19.53
C ALA A 497 -16.11 -7.04 -20.71
N SER A 498 -15.01 -6.29 -20.78
CA SER A 498 -14.04 -6.40 -21.88
C SER A 498 -13.36 -7.78 -21.91
N PHE A 499 -13.04 -8.34 -20.73
CA PHE A 499 -12.43 -9.66 -20.63
C PHE A 499 -13.46 -10.78 -20.85
N ALA A 500 -14.71 -10.58 -20.44
CA ALA A 500 -15.78 -11.54 -20.67
C ALA A 500 -16.17 -11.63 -22.15
N ASN A 501 -16.15 -10.51 -22.89
CA ASN A 501 -16.47 -10.46 -24.32
C ASN A 501 -15.46 -9.62 -25.12
N PRO A 502 -14.24 -10.13 -25.36
CA PRO A 502 -13.16 -9.38 -26.02
C PRO A 502 -13.46 -8.92 -27.45
N SER A 503 -14.42 -9.53 -28.14
CA SER A 503 -14.81 -9.08 -29.48
C SER A 503 -15.59 -7.78 -29.47
N ARG A 504 -16.26 -7.45 -28.36
CA ARG A 504 -17.11 -6.26 -28.21
C ARG A 504 -16.50 -5.20 -27.31
N GLY A 505 -15.83 -5.58 -26.22
CA GLY A 505 -15.25 -4.62 -25.26
C GLY A 505 -13.80 -4.21 -25.57
N LYS A 506 -13.32 -4.45 -26.80
CA LYS A 506 -11.99 -4.01 -27.23
C LYS A 506 -12.01 -2.53 -27.61
N VAL A 507 -11.03 -1.79 -27.09
CA VAL A 507 -10.77 -0.40 -27.47
C VAL A 507 -9.54 -0.38 -28.38
N ASP A 508 -9.79 -0.52 -29.69
CA ASP A 508 -8.76 -0.46 -30.74
C ASP A 508 -8.90 0.81 -31.58
N THR A 509 -8.70 1.95 -30.91
CA THR A 509 -8.75 3.29 -31.51
C THR A 509 -7.35 3.75 -31.91
N VAL A 510 -7.28 4.84 -32.69
CA VAL A 510 -5.99 5.49 -33.02
C VAL A 510 -5.25 5.89 -31.74
N ALA A 511 -5.96 6.51 -30.79
CA ALA A 511 -5.42 6.92 -29.50
C ALA A 511 -4.78 5.75 -28.74
N THR A 512 -5.49 4.61 -28.61
CA THR A 512 -4.94 3.45 -27.89
C THR A 512 -3.75 2.82 -28.61
N ARG A 513 -3.78 2.70 -29.94
CA ARG A 513 -2.66 2.12 -30.71
C ARG A 513 -1.39 2.97 -30.59
N GLU A 514 -1.53 4.29 -30.69
CA GLU A 514 -0.40 5.21 -30.60
C GLU A 514 0.15 5.30 -29.17
N ALA A 515 -0.72 5.36 -28.16
CA ALA A 515 -0.30 5.35 -26.76
C ALA A 515 0.44 4.05 -26.41
N LEU A 516 -0.08 2.88 -26.80
CA LEU A 516 0.60 1.59 -26.58
C LEU A 516 1.92 1.47 -27.36
N ALA A 517 2.06 2.19 -28.47
CA ALA A 517 3.32 2.29 -29.22
C ALA A 517 4.32 3.31 -28.63
N GLY A 518 3.97 3.98 -27.53
CA GLY A 518 4.84 4.92 -26.82
C GLY A 518 4.64 6.40 -27.19
N THR A 519 3.56 6.76 -27.88
CA THR A 519 3.29 8.14 -28.32
C THR A 519 2.33 8.85 -27.37
N ALA A 520 2.71 10.03 -26.91
CA ALA A 520 1.81 10.96 -26.22
C ALA A 520 1.38 12.06 -27.18
N ALA A 521 0.08 12.25 -27.34
CA ALA A 521 -0.47 13.25 -28.24
C ALA A 521 -1.86 13.72 -27.79
N VAL A 522 -2.34 14.77 -28.46
CA VAL A 522 -3.69 15.31 -28.31
C VAL A 522 -4.23 15.61 -29.71
N GLY A 523 -5.48 15.23 -29.98
CA GLY A 523 -6.10 15.53 -31.27
C GLY A 523 -7.51 14.98 -31.42
N ASP A 524 -8.13 15.30 -32.56
CA ASP A 524 -9.41 14.74 -32.97
C ASP A 524 -9.22 13.27 -33.39
N VAL A 525 -9.94 12.36 -32.74
CA VAL A 525 -9.96 10.92 -33.06
C VAL A 525 -11.39 10.41 -33.07
N VAL A 526 -11.56 9.17 -33.53
CA VAL A 526 -12.82 8.43 -33.36
C VAL A 526 -12.65 7.51 -32.16
N ASP A 527 -13.58 7.61 -31.21
CA ASP A 527 -13.60 6.77 -30.00
C ASP A 527 -14.07 5.34 -30.31
N TYR A 528 -14.28 4.53 -29.26
CA TYR A 528 -14.76 3.16 -29.38
C TYR A 528 -16.28 3.07 -29.64
N LEU A 529 -17.04 4.15 -29.44
CA LEU A 529 -18.46 4.26 -29.77
C LEU A 529 -18.68 4.65 -31.24
N GLY A 530 -17.65 5.17 -31.91
CA GLY A 530 -17.68 5.63 -33.29
C GLY A 530 -17.93 7.13 -33.42
N ASP A 531 -17.87 7.89 -32.33
CA ASP A 531 -18.11 9.33 -32.28
C ASP A 531 -16.79 10.12 -32.45
N GLU A 532 -16.89 11.33 -33.01
CA GLU A 532 -15.73 12.24 -33.10
C GLU A 532 -15.49 12.90 -31.73
N VAL A 533 -14.30 12.63 -31.17
CA VAL A 533 -13.90 13.12 -29.85
C VAL A 533 -12.58 13.88 -29.93
N LEU A 534 -12.38 14.82 -29.01
CA LEU A 534 -11.05 15.30 -28.69
C LEU A 534 -10.45 14.34 -27.67
N SER A 535 -9.27 13.82 -27.94
CA SER A 535 -8.62 12.82 -27.10
C SER A 535 -7.18 13.23 -26.81
N ALA A 536 -6.81 13.20 -25.53
CA ALA A 536 -5.45 13.31 -25.04
C ALA A 536 -5.03 11.93 -24.51
N TYR A 537 -3.98 11.35 -25.08
CA TYR A 537 -3.54 10.00 -24.75
C TYR A 537 -2.03 9.93 -24.55
N THR A 538 -1.58 8.97 -23.74
CA THR A 538 -0.16 8.78 -23.39
C THR A 538 0.12 7.34 -22.98
N PRO A 539 1.35 6.81 -23.25
CA PRO A 539 1.81 5.59 -22.62
C PRO A 539 1.96 5.77 -21.11
N LEU A 540 1.50 4.76 -20.38
CA LEU A 540 1.69 4.58 -18.95
C LEU A 540 2.54 3.32 -18.73
N GLN A 541 3.71 3.49 -18.11
CA GLN A 541 4.63 2.38 -17.82
C GLN A 541 4.44 1.91 -16.38
N VAL A 542 3.82 0.75 -16.22
CA VAL A 542 3.57 0.13 -14.92
C VAL A 542 4.48 -1.07 -14.76
N GLY A 543 5.67 -0.84 -14.19
CA GLY A 543 6.70 -1.89 -14.08
C GLY A 543 7.16 -2.36 -15.46
N GLY A 544 6.86 -3.61 -15.81
CA GLY A 544 7.14 -4.20 -17.13
C GLY A 544 5.99 -4.06 -18.14
N LEU A 545 4.88 -3.45 -17.74
CA LEU A 545 3.65 -3.35 -18.53
C LEU A 545 3.51 -1.97 -19.19
N THR A 546 2.89 -1.96 -20.36
CA THR A 546 2.52 -0.74 -21.09
C THR A 546 1.02 -0.66 -21.21
N TRP A 547 0.43 0.36 -20.62
CA TRP A 547 -0.99 0.69 -20.75
C TRP A 547 -1.16 2.01 -21.52
N ALA A 548 -2.27 2.16 -22.22
CA ALA A 548 -2.71 3.43 -22.75
C ALA A 548 -3.62 4.12 -21.73
N LEU A 549 -3.28 5.36 -21.38
CA LEU A 549 -4.18 6.25 -20.66
C LEU A 549 -4.79 7.21 -21.67
N VAL A 550 -6.12 7.24 -21.69
CA VAL A 550 -6.89 8.10 -22.59
C VAL A 550 -7.79 9.00 -21.76
N ALA A 551 -7.80 10.29 -22.10
CA ALA A 551 -8.74 11.29 -21.60
C ALA A 551 -9.40 11.94 -22.80
N GLU A 552 -10.72 11.83 -22.91
CA GLU A 552 -11.43 12.33 -24.09
C GLU A 552 -12.76 12.98 -23.74
N GLU A 553 -13.24 13.83 -24.63
CA GLU A 553 -14.57 14.45 -24.57
C GLU A 553 -15.16 14.61 -25.97
N SER A 554 -16.48 14.66 -26.08
CA SER A 554 -17.14 14.84 -27.38
C SER A 554 -16.72 16.16 -28.02
N ARG A 555 -16.38 16.09 -29.31
CA ARG A 555 -16.06 17.29 -30.11
C ARG A 555 -17.22 18.28 -30.15
N GLU A 556 -18.46 17.79 -30.10
CA GLU A 556 -19.65 18.63 -30.08
C GLU A 556 -19.76 19.44 -28.79
N GLU A 557 -19.49 18.83 -27.63
CA GLU A 557 -19.50 19.51 -26.33
C GLU A 557 -18.37 20.54 -26.26
N ALA A 558 -17.15 20.13 -26.62
CA ALA A 558 -15.97 21.02 -26.61
C ALA A 558 -16.17 22.27 -27.50
N LEU A 559 -16.90 22.14 -28.61
CA LEU A 559 -17.17 23.22 -29.56
C LEU A 559 -18.58 23.81 -29.46
N ALA A 560 -19.38 23.44 -28.46
CA ALA A 560 -20.74 23.96 -28.29
C ALA A 560 -20.77 25.49 -28.12
N GLY A 561 -19.74 26.05 -27.47
CA GLY A 561 -19.53 27.50 -27.39
C GLY A 561 -19.35 28.16 -28.76
N ALA A 562 -18.61 27.50 -29.67
CA ALA A 562 -18.34 27.99 -31.02
C ALA A 562 -19.59 27.95 -31.90
N THR A 563 -20.40 26.89 -31.80
CA THR A 563 -21.65 26.76 -32.56
C THR A 563 -22.70 27.77 -32.10
N ALA A 564 -22.82 28.01 -30.80
CA ALA A 564 -23.66 29.06 -30.24
C ALA A 564 -23.23 30.45 -30.72
N LEU A 565 -21.92 30.74 -30.70
CA LEU A 565 -21.37 32.01 -31.21
C LEU A 565 -21.64 32.19 -32.71
N ARG A 566 -21.41 31.15 -33.52
CA ARG A 566 -21.69 31.14 -34.96
C ARG A 566 -23.15 31.49 -35.27
N SER A 567 -24.10 30.92 -34.53
CA SER A 567 -25.53 31.19 -34.73
C SER A 567 -25.88 32.66 -34.46
N LYS A 568 -25.33 33.26 -33.41
CA LYS A 568 -25.51 34.68 -33.06
C LYS A 568 -24.88 35.59 -34.12
N VAL A 569 -23.67 35.29 -34.58
CA VAL A 569 -22.99 36.04 -35.65
C VAL A 569 -23.79 36.00 -36.94
N LEU A 570 -24.31 34.83 -37.34
CA LEU A 570 -25.17 34.71 -38.52
C LEU A 570 -26.47 35.49 -38.40
N LEU A 571 -27.09 35.50 -37.21
CA LEU A 571 -28.32 36.25 -36.96
C LEU A 571 -28.09 37.78 -37.04
N ILE A 572 -27.00 38.27 -36.45
CA ILE A 572 -26.58 39.68 -36.54
C ILE A 572 -26.26 40.04 -38.00
N ALA A 573 -25.53 39.17 -38.72
CA ALA A 573 -25.20 39.39 -40.13
C ALA A 573 -26.46 39.42 -41.02
N ALA A 574 -27.42 38.53 -40.79
CA ALA A 574 -28.69 38.51 -41.50
C ALA A 574 -29.53 39.77 -41.22
N ALA A 575 -29.59 40.21 -39.96
CA ALA A 575 -30.25 41.45 -39.58
C ALA A 575 -29.59 42.67 -40.25
N GLY A 576 -28.26 42.75 -40.23
CA GLY A 576 -27.49 43.79 -40.92
C GLY A 576 -27.73 43.79 -42.43
N ALA A 577 -27.76 42.62 -43.06
CA ALA A 577 -28.05 42.48 -44.48
C ALA A 577 -29.46 42.97 -44.84
N ALA A 578 -30.46 42.65 -44.03
CA ALA A 578 -31.83 43.12 -44.22
C ALA A 578 -31.91 44.65 -44.15
N VAL A 579 -31.20 45.28 -43.20
CA VAL A 579 -31.14 46.75 -43.08
C VAL A 579 -30.45 47.38 -44.30
N ILE A 580 -29.30 46.85 -44.74
CA ILE A 580 -28.59 47.36 -45.93
C ILE A 580 -29.46 47.23 -47.19
N ALA A 581 -30.15 46.10 -47.35
CA ALA A 581 -31.08 45.89 -48.47
C ALA A 581 -32.29 46.83 -48.42
N ALA A 582 -32.84 47.08 -47.23
CA ALA A 582 -33.95 48.02 -47.03
C ALA A 582 -33.53 49.47 -47.39
N VAL A 583 -32.37 49.93 -46.91
CA VAL A 583 -31.82 51.25 -47.23
C VAL A 583 -31.52 51.37 -48.73
N GLY A 584 -30.89 50.37 -49.33
CA GLY A 584 -30.62 50.33 -50.77
C GLY A 584 -31.91 50.38 -51.61
N TYR A 585 -32.97 49.69 -51.17
CA TYR A 585 -34.28 49.72 -51.81
C TYR A 585 -34.94 51.11 -51.70
N LEU A 586 -34.89 51.73 -50.52
CA LEU A 586 -35.44 53.06 -50.28
C LEU A 586 -34.75 54.12 -51.15
N LEU A 587 -33.42 54.11 -51.24
CA LEU A 587 -32.65 55.02 -52.09
C LEU A 587 -32.91 54.78 -53.59
N ALA A 588 -32.97 53.53 -54.02
CA ALA A 588 -33.27 53.18 -55.41
C ALA A 588 -34.68 53.63 -55.83
N ARG A 589 -35.66 53.60 -54.91
CA ARG A 589 -37.02 54.12 -55.16
C ARG A 589 -37.07 55.64 -55.10
N GLY A 590 -36.33 56.26 -54.19
CA GLY A 590 -36.33 57.71 -53.96
C GLY A 590 -35.68 58.52 -55.07
N ILE A 591 -34.62 58.00 -55.70
CA ILE A 591 -33.77 58.74 -56.64
C ILE A 591 -33.87 58.20 -58.07
N ALA A 592 -33.72 56.89 -58.27
CA ALA A 592 -33.55 56.35 -59.63
C ALA A 592 -34.83 56.37 -60.49
N ASN A 593 -36.01 56.19 -59.89
CA ASN A 593 -37.28 56.22 -60.61
C ASN A 593 -37.63 57.64 -61.14
N PRO A 594 -37.61 58.70 -60.30
CA PRO A 594 -37.90 60.06 -60.74
C PRO A 594 -37.00 60.57 -61.88
N VAL A 595 -35.70 60.25 -61.84
CA VAL A 595 -34.73 60.63 -62.87
C VAL A 595 -35.07 60.00 -64.23
N VAL A 596 -35.49 58.73 -64.25
CA VAL A 596 -35.87 58.02 -65.49
C VAL A 596 -37.17 58.59 -66.08
N THR A 597 -38.15 58.94 -65.24
CA THR A 597 -39.39 59.59 -65.70
C THR A 597 -39.15 60.99 -66.25
N MET A 598 -38.24 61.76 -65.63
CA MET A 598 -37.85 63.09 -66.11
C MET A 598 -37.15 63.06 -67.47
N THR A 599 -36.28 62.06 -67.69
CA THR A 599 -35.63 61.88 -69.01
C THR A 599 -36.64 61.52 -70.09
N GLY A 600 -37.72 60.81 -69.76
CA GLY A 600 -38.83 60.55 -70.68
C GLY A 600 -39.59 61.82 -71.07
N ALA A 601 -39.88 62.71 -70.11
CA ALA A 601 -40.61 63.96 -70.35
C ALA A 601 -39.80 64.97 -71.19
N MET A 602 -38.49 65.11 -70.92
CA MET A 602 -37.59 65.93 -71.75
C MET A 602 -37.56 65.47 -73.20
N ARG A 603 -37.61 64.16 -73.45
CA ARG A 603 -37.60 63.61 -74.82
C ARG A 603 -38.86 63.99 -75.61
N ARG A 604 -40.03 63.94 -74.97
CA ARG A 604 -41.30 64.36 -75.58
C ARG A 604 -41.36 65.87 -75.85
N LEU A 605 -40.77 66.69 -74.96
CA LEU A 605 -40.68 68.14 -75.15
C LEU A 605 -39.78 68.50 -76.35
N ALA A 606 -38.68 67.77 -76.52
CA ALA A 606 -37.77 67.94 -77.65
C ALA A 606 -38.40 67.54 -79.00
N ASP A 607 -39.37 66.62 -78.98
CA ASP A 607 -40.11 66.17 -80.16
C ASP A 607 -41.30 67.12 -80.54
N GLY A 608 -41.43 68.26 -79.86
CA GLY A 608 -42.39 69.32 -80.21
C GLY A 608 -43.76 69.21 -79.54
N ASP A 609 -43.97 68.24 -78.65
CA ASP A 609 -45.20 68.10 -77.87
C ASP A 609 -45.22 69.07 -76.67
N LEU A 610 -45.72 70.28 -76.90
CA LEU A 610 -45.89 71.31 -75.88
C LEU A 610 -47.12 71.08 -74.98
N ALA A 611 -47.92 70.04 -75.20
CA ALA A 611 -49.05 69.70 -74.32
C ALA A 611 -48.62 68.78 -73.15
N THR A 612 -47.42 68.19 -73.22
CA THR A 612 -46.92 67.24 -72.24
C THR A 612 -46.75 67.84 -70.83
N GLU A 613 -47.23 67.14 -69.79
CA GLU A 613 -47.00 67.52 -68.39
C GLU A 613 -45.63 67.03 -67.90
N ILE A 614 -44.90 67.89 -67.18
CA ILE A 614 -43.60 67.57 -66.62
C ILE A 614 -43.79 66.88 -65.26
N PRO A 615 -43.42 65.58 -65.11
CA PRO A 615 -43.58 64.85 -63.87
C PRO A 615 -42.72 65.43 -62.75
N ALA A 616 -43.07 65.14 -61.49
CA ALA A 616 -42.34 65.60 -60.29
C ALA A 616 -42.34 67.13 -60.03
N THR A 617 -43.20 67.89 -60.71
CA THR A 617 -43.50 69.30 -60.36
C THR A 617 -44.15 69.37 -58.98
N GLY A 618 -43.45 69.98 -58.01
CA GLY A 618 -43.88 70.07 -56.61
C GLY A 618 -43.03 69.27 -55.61
N ARG A 619 -41.98 68.57 -56.05
CA ARG A 619 -40.93 68.08 -55.13
C ARG A 619 -39.99 69.22 -54.73
N ALA A 620 -39.50 69.19 -53.48
CA ALA A 620 -38.56 70.17 -52.93
C ALA A 620 -37.09 69.73 -53.03
N ASP A 621 -36.81 68.63 -53.73
CA ASP A 621 -35.47 68.07 -53.93
C ASP A 621 -34.89 68.46 -55.31
N GLU A 622 -33.66 68.04 -55.59
CA GLU A 622 -32.93 68.34 -56.82
C GLU A 622 -33.67 67.82 -58.07
N ILE A 623 -34.50 66.79 -57.92
CA ILE A 623 -35.35 66.28 -58.99
C ILE A 623 -36.52 67.23 -59.28
N GLY A 624 -37.07 67.87 -58.25
CA GLY A 624 -38.04 68.96 -58.37
C GLY A 624 -37.45 70.22 -59.02
N HIS A 625 -36.22 70.59 -58.70
CA HIS A 625 -35.51 71.69 -59.39
C HIS A 625 -35.28 71.38 -60.88
N MET A 626 -34.93 70.14 -61.22
CA MET A 626 -34.85 69.71 -62.63
C MET A 626 -36.22 69.74 -63.33
N ALA A 627 -37.30 69.34 -62.65
CA ALA A 627 -38.67 69.46 -63.19
C ALA A 627 -39.07 70.92 -63.44
N GLY A 628 -38.70 71.83 -62.53
CA GLY A 628 -38.87 73.28 -62.70
C GLY A 628 -38.09 73.85 -63.89
N ALA A 629 -36.84 73.43 -64.09
CA ALA A 629 -36.04 73.86 -65.24
C ALA A 629 -36.62 73.39 -66.59
N VAL A 630 -37.17 72.17 -66.66
CA VAL A 630 -37.83 71.65 -67.87
C VAL A 630 -39.15 72.37 -68.15
N GLN A 631 -39.88 72.76 -67.10
CA GLN A 631 -41.07 73.60 -67.20
C GLN A 631 -40.74 74.99 -67.77
N VAL A 632 -39.61 75.59 -67.36
CA VAL A 632 -39.13 76.88 -67.91
C VAL A 632 -38.76 76.76 -69.40
N PHE A 633 -38.22 75.63 -69.87
CA PHE A 633 -37.99 75.42 -71.31
C PHE A 633 -39.30 75.37 -72.13
N LYS A 634 -40.36 74.75 -71.59
CA LYS A 634 -41.70 74.76 -72.18
C LYS A 634 -42.27 76.19 -72.25
N ASP A 635 -42.08 76.96 -71.18
CA ASP A 635 -42.61 78.34 -71.07
C ASP A 635 -41.81 79.35 -71.92
N ASN A 636 -40.50 79.13 -72.11
CA ASN A 636 -39.64 79.97 -72.96
C ASN A 636 -39.92 79.80 -74.46
N ALA A 637 -40.35 78.62 -74.92
CA ALA A 637 -40.82 78.42 -76.29
C ALA A 637 -42.10 79.23 -76.60
N ILE A 638 -42.90 79.54 -75.56
CA ILE A 638 -44.15 80.32 -75.66
C ILE A 638 -43.88 81.84 -75.60
N ARG A 639 -42.73 82.27 -75.05
CA ARG A 639 -42.41 83.69 -74.79
C ARG A 639 -41.58 84.40 -75.87
N ALA A 640 -41.13 83.70 -76.92
CA ALA A 640 -40.25 84.25 -77.98
C ALA A 640 -40.95 85.17 -79.02
N GLN A 641 -42.13 85.73 -78.73
CA GLN A 641 -42.89 86.57 -79.69
C GLN A 641 -43.12 88.04 -79.25
N ARG A 642 -42.51 88.54 -78.16
CA ARG A 642 -42.64 89.97 -77.78
C ARG A 642 -41.39 90.54 -77.09
N LEU A 643 -40.57 91.25 -77.86
CA LEU A 643 -39.85 92.51 -77.54
C LEU A 643 -38.86 92.47 -76.35
N GLU A 644 -37.53 92.57 -76.45
CA GLU A 644 -36.56 93.19 -77.40
C GLU A 644 -36.44 94.72 -77.43
N ALA A 645 -36.59 95.42 -76.29
CA ALA A 645 -36.12 96.82 -76.19
C ALA A 645 -35.51 97.15 -74.83
N GLU A 646 -34.19 96.93 -74.76
CA GLU A 646 -33.16 97.75 -74.11
C GLU A 646 -33.11 97.93 -72.58
N GLN A 647 -31.87 97.81 -72.08
CA GLN A 647 -31.36 98.19 -70.75
C GLN A 647 -31.32 97.12 -69.64
N ALA A 648 -30.85 95.92 -69.99
CA ALA A 648 -29.70 95.35 -69.30
C ALA A 648 -28.45 96.10 -69.81
N GLU A 649 -27.43 96.50 -69.02
CA GLU A 649 -26.30 95.59 -68.82
C GLU A 649 -25.30 96.01 -67.71
N LEU A 650 -25.52 97.11 -66.97
CA LEU A 650 -24.44 97.69 -66.14
C LEU A 650 -24.62 97.64 -64.61
N LYS A 651 -25.76 97.19 -64.08
CA LYS A 651 -25.94 97.05 -62.61
C LYS A 651 -25.95 95.62 -62.07
N ALA A 652 -26.25 94.61 -62.89
CA ALA A 652 -26.36 93.22 -62.43
C ALA A 652 -25.01 92.50 -62.22
N LYS A 653 -23.95 92.85 -62.98
CA LYS A 653 -22.64 92.18 -62.87
C LYS A 653 -21.97 92.36 -61.49
N ALA A 654 -22.12 93.53 -60.87
CA ALA A 654 -21.50 93.82 -59.56
C ALA A 654 -22.24 93.16 -58.37
N GLU A 655 -23.51 92.83 -58.52
CA GLU A 655 -24.33 92.16 -57.49
C GLU A 655 -24.24 90.62 -57.62
N GLN A 656 -24.08 90.12 -58.84
CA GLN A 656 -23.89 88.70 -59.14
C GLN A 656 -22.50 88.18 -58.72
N GLU A 657 -21.42 88.96 -58.88
CA GLU A 657 -20.09 88.59 -58.38
C GLU A 657 -20.05 88.53 -56.84
N ARG A 658 -20.78 89.42 -56.16
CA ARG A 658 -20.90 89.42 -54.69
C ARG A 658 -21.72 88.23 -54.19
N ARG A 659 -22.81 87.85 -54.89
CA ARG A 659 -23.63 86.68 -54.56
C ARG A 659 -22.89 85.36 -54.83
N GLN A 660 -22.13 85.28 -55.91
CA GLN A 660 -21.33 84.09 -56.23
C GLN A 660 -20.18 83.89 -55.22
N ALA A 661 -19.49 84.96 -54.82
CA ALA A 661 -18.46 84.89 -53.78
C ALA A 661 -19.03 84.46 -52.42
N LEU A 662 -20.23 84.94 -52.06
CA LEU A 662 -20.95 84.49 -50.86
C LEU A 662 -21.36 83.02 -50.92
N LEU A 663 -21.84 82.52 -52.07
CA LEU A 663 -22.23 81.11 -52.23
C LEU A 663 -21.02 80.17 -52.18
N THR A 664 -19.90 80.52 -52.82
CA THR A 664 -18.67 79.71 -52.75
C THR A 664 -18.04 79.71 -51.34
N LEU A 665 -18.09 80.84 -50.62
CA LEU A 665 -17.72 80.89 -49.21
C LEU A 665 -18.67 80.04 -48.34
N ALA A 666 -19.97 80.06 -48.61
CA ALA A 666 -20.96 79.26 -47.91
C ALA A 666 -20.78 77.74 -48.17
N GLU A 667 -20.48 77.33 -49.40
CA GLU A 667 -20.19 75.93 -49.75
C GLU A 667 -18.88 75.42 -49.11
N GLY A 668 -17.82 76.23 -49.11
CA GLY A 668 -16.57 75.89 -48.42
C GLY A 668 -16.72 75.85 -46.90
N PHE A 669 -17.57 76.72 -46.34
CA PHE A 669 -17.95 76.72 -44.93
C PHE A 669 -18.80 75.48 -44.57
N GLU A 670 -19.77 75.10 -45.40
CA GLU A 670 -20.60 73.89 -45.24
C GLU A 670 -19.76 72.62 -45.25
N ALA A 671 -18.86 72.47 -46.23
CA ALA A 671 -18.00 71.29 -46.32
C ALA A 671 -17.06 71.19 -45.10
N SER A 672 -16.46 72.31 -44.67
CA SER A 672 -15.54 72.34 -43.53
C SER A 672 -16.26 72.07 -42.22
N VAL A 673 -17.34 72.81 -41.92
CA VAL A 673 -18.10 72.65 -40.67
C VAL A 673 -18.84 71.31 -40.63
N GLY A 674 -19.41 70.86 -41.76
CA GLY A 674 -20.05 69.56 -41.88
C GLY A 674 -19.08 68.40 -41.61
N SER A 675 -17.85 68.47 -42.12
CA SER A 675 -16.83 67.45 -41.82
C SER A 675 -16.42 67.43 -40.34
N ILE A 676 -16.30 68.60 -39.70
CA ILE A 676 -15.98 68.71 -38.27
C ILE A 676 -17.12 68.16 -37.41
N VAL A 677 -18.37 68.51 -37.72
CA VAL A 677 -19.57 68.01 -37.03
C VAL A 677 -19.70 66.48 -37.15
N MET A 678 -19.44 65.94 -38.34
CA MET A 678 -19.42 64.48 -38.57
C MET A 678 -18.30 63.78 -37.79
N ALA A 679 -17.09 64.36 -37.76
CA ALA A 679 -15.97 63.83 -36.99
C ALA A 679 -16.27 63.84 -35.48
N VAL A 680 -16.87 64.92 -34.95
CA VAL A 680 -17.29 65.03 -33.55
C VAL A 680 -18.41 64.04 -33.22
N SER A 681 -19.37 63.84 -34.12
CA SER A 681 -20.46 62.86 -33.94
C SER A 681 -19.91 61.42 -33.90
N SER A 682 -19.01 61.07 -34.82
CA SER A 682 -18.34 59.77 -34.84
C SER A 682 -17.51 59.52 -33.58
N ALA A 683 -16.70 60.51 -33.17
CA ALA A 683 -15.91 60.43 -31.94
C ALA A 683 -16.79 60.29 -30.68
N SER A 684 -17.93 60.99 -30.64
CA SER A 684 -18.90 60.88 -29.54
C SER A 684 -19.52 59.47 -29.49
N SER A 685 -19.93 58.91 -30.63
CA SER A 685 -20.46 57.54 -30.68
C SER A 685 -19.41 56.50 -30.26
N GLN A 686 -18.16 56.66 -30.68
CA GLN A 686 -17.07 55.79 -30.24
C GLN A 686 -16.81 55.91 -28.73
N MET A 687 -16.88 57.11 -28.16
CA MET A 687 -16.80 57.32 -26.71
C MET A 687 -17.96 56.66 -25.96
N GLU A 688 -19.19 56.68 -26.50
CA GLU A 688 -20.33 55.99 -25.90
C GLU A 688 -20.11 54.47 -25.85
N VAL A 689 -19.61 53.87 -26.93
CA VAL A 689 -19.28 52.43 -26.96
C VAL A 689 -18.16 52.09 -25.97
N THR A 690 -17.07 52.86 -25.97
CA THR A 690 -15.94 52.64 -25.06
C THR A 690 -16.34 52.82 -23.59
N ALA A 691 -17.16 53.83 -23.28
CA ALA A 691 -17.69 54.05 -21.94
C ALA A 691 -18.64 52.91 -21.51
N GLY A 692 -19.47 52.41 -22.41
CA GLY A 692 -20.33 51.25 -22.15
C GLY A 692 -19.51 49.99 -21.82
N ALA A 693 -18.49 49.68 -22.63
CA ALA A 693 -17.59 48.56 -22.37
C ALA A 693 -16.84 48.71 -21.03
N MET A 694 -16.37 49.93 -20.72
CA MET A 694 -15.70 50.24 -19.46
C MET A 694 -16.63 50.08 -18.25
N SER A 695 -17.90 50.49 -18.38
CA SER A 695 -18.90 50.28 -17.34
C SER A 695 -19.20 48.79 -17.09
N SER A 696 -19.29 47.99 -18.15
CA SER A 696 -19.48 46.53 -18.03
C SER A 696 -18.28 45.84 -17.38
N ALA A 697 -17.06 46.16 -17.83
CA ALA A 697 -15.83 45.62 -17.24
C ALA A 697 -15.66 46.01 -15.76
N ALA A 698 -16.08 47.23 -15.40
CA ALA A 698 -16.09 47.68 -14.01
C ALA A 698 -17.13 46.95 -13.15
N GLU A 699 -18.31 46.64 -13.69
CA GLU A 699 -19.32 45.82 -12.98
C GLU A 699 -18.83 44.38 -12.77
N GLU A 700 -18.27 43.77 -13.81
CA GLU A 700 -17.68 42.44 -13.76
C GLU A 700 -16.53 42.37 -12.75
N GLY A 701 -15.61 43.34 -12.79
CA GLY A 701 -14.51 43.46 -11.83
C GLY A 701 -14.99 43.60 -10.38
N ARG A 702 -16.10 44.31 -10.15
CA ARG A 702 -16.71 44.44 -8.82
C ARG A 702 -17.35 43.13 -8.35
N SER A 703 -18.06 42.42 -9.23
CA SER A 703 -18.67 41.12 -8.94
C SER A 703 -17.60 40.06 -8.63
N GLN A 704 -16.55 40.01 -9.42
CA GLN A 704 -15.41 39.11 -9.20
C GLN A 704 -14.70 39.44 -7.89
N SER A 705 -14.51 40.73 -7.59
CA SER A 705 -13.94 41.18 -6.32
C SER A 705 -14.77 40.75 -5.11
N GLY A 706 -16.11 40.79 -5.21
CA GLY A 706 -16.99 40.29 -4.16
C GLY A 706 -16.87 38.77 -3.95
N SER A 707 -16.72 38.00 -5.02
CA SER A 707 -16.52 36.54 -4.94
C SER A 707 -15.17 36.18 -4.31
N VAL A 708 -14.11 36.89 -4.68
CA VAL A 708 -12.76 36.70 -4.11
C VAL A 708 -12.72 37.13 -2.64
N ALA A 709 -13.43 38.19 -2.25
CA ALA A 709 -13.57 38.59 -0.85
C ALA A 709 -14.25 37.51 0.00
N ALA A 710 -15.38 36.96 -0.48
CA ALA A 710 -16.08 35.87 0.21
C ALA A 710 -15.21 34.61 0.34
N ALA A 711 -14.48 34.24 -0.72
CA ALA A 711 -13.54 33.13 -0.67
C ALA A 711 -12.38 33.37 0.32
N SER A 712 -11.90 34.62 0.43
CA SER A 712 -10.84 35.01 1.37
C SER A 712 -11.33 34.93 2.82
N GLU A 713 -12.56 35.38 3.11
CA GLU A 713 -13.18 35.23 4.45
C GLU A 713 -13.34 33.76 4.85
N GLN A 714 -13.79 32.91 3.91
CA GLN A 714 -13.87 31.47 4.14
C GLN A 714 -12.49 30.85 4.39
N ALA A 715 -11.47 31.27 3.64
CA ALA A 715 -10.09 30.83 3.85
C ALA A 715 -9.57 31.24 5.23
N THR A 716 -9.84 32.47 5.68
CA THR A 716 -9.48 32.93 7.03
C THR A 716 -10.12 32.07 8.13
N ASN A 717 -11.42 31.74 7.99
CA ASN A 717 -12.10 30.84 8.93
C ASN A 717 -11.45 29.44 8.95
N ASN A 718 -11.13 28.87 7.79
CA ASN A 718 -10.46 27.57 7.71
C ASN A 718 -9.07 27.59 8.35
N VAL A 719 -8.28 28.63 8.11
CA VAL A 719 -6.97 28.82 8.72
C VAL A 719 -7.08 28.92 10.25
N GLN A 720 -8.13 29.56 10.77
CA GLN A 720 -8.36 29.66 12.21
C GLN A 720 -8.77 28.33 12.86
N VAL A 721 -9.51 27.47 12.14
CA VAL A 721 -9.78 26.08 12.56
C VAL A 721 -8.49 25.28 12.64
N VAL A 722 -7.60 25.41 11.63
CA VAL A 722 -6.29 24.74 11.63
C VAL A 722 -5.40 25.25 12.77
N ALA A 723 -5.45 26.55 13.09
CA ALA A 723 -4.75 27.11 14.24
C ALA A 723 -5.18 26.46 15.56
N CYS A 724 -6.50 26.32 15.78
CA CYS A 724 -7.03 25.66 16.97
C CYS A 724 -6.59 24.19 17.05
N ALA A 725 -6.61 23.47 15.94
CA ALA A 725 -6.13 22.08 15.88
C ALA A 725 -4.63 21.97 16.18
N ALA A 726 -3.82 22.91 15.68
CA ALA A 726 -2.39 22.97 15.97
C ALA A 726 -2.10 23.25 17.46
N GLU A 727 -2.88 24.12 18.10
CA GLU A 727 -2.79 24.39 19.54
C GLU A 727 -3.19 23.16 20.39
N GLU A 728 -4.24 22.44 19.99
CA GLU A 728 -4.64 21.19 20.65
C GLU A 728 -3.59 20.09 20.49
N LEU A 729 -3.00 19.96 19.31
CA LEU A 729 -1.88 19.05 19.05
C LEU A 729 -0.66 19.41 19.91
N ALA A 730 -0.29 20.70 19.99
CA ALA A 730 0.83 21.15 20.82
C ALA A 730 0.63 20.78 22.29
N ARG A 731 -0.60 20.91 22.81
CA ARG A 731 -0.95 20.51 24.17
C ARG A 731 -0.86 18.99 24.36
N SER A 732 -1.35 18.22 23.40
CA SER A 732 -1.27 16.75 23.42
C SER A 732 0.19 16.26 23.42
N VAL A 733 1.04 16.84 22.57
CA VAL A 733 2.47 16.55 22.49
C VAL A 733 3.17 16.84 23.83
N GLN A 734 2.85 17.97 24.48
CA GLN A 734 3.37 18.29 25.82
C GLN A 734 2.94 17.28 26.88
N GLU A 735 1.68 16.83 26.85
CA GLU A 735 1.20 15.80 27.79
C GLU A 735 1.92 14.47 27.57
N ILE A 736 2.13 14.07 26.31
CA ILE A 736 2.88 12.84 25.98
C ILE A 736 4.33 12.97 26.47
N ALA A 737 4.99 14.10 26.24
CA ALA A 737 6.35 14.36 26.73
C ALA A 737 6.44 14.19 28.26
N GLN A 738 5.47 14.74 29.00
CA GLN A 738 5.40 14.60 30.45
C GLN A 738 5.20 13.13 30.88
N ARG A 739 4.28 12.41 30.24
CA ARG A 739 4.04 10.98 30.52
C ARG A 739 5.25 10.11 30.19
N MET A 740 6.04 10.48 29.18
CA MET A 740 7.27 9.75 28.86
C MET A 740 8.36 9.96 29.91
N CYS A 741 8.49 11.18 30.43
CA CYS A 741 9.40 11.46 31.55
C CYS A 741 9.02 10.64 32.79
N GLU A 742 7.72 10.55 33.10
CA GLU A 742 7.22 9.73 34.21
C GLU A 742 7.49 8.23 33.99
N THR A 743 7.26 7.74 32.77
CA THR A 743 7.53 6.33 32.40
C THR A 743 9.01 5.98 32.53
N SER A 744 9.91 6.86 32.09
CA SER A 744 11.36 6.71 32.25
C SER A 744 11.77 6.58 33.72
N LYS A 745 11.20 7.45 34.57
CA LYS A 745 11.46 7.43 36.02
C LYS A 745 10.95 6.16 36.70
N VAL A 746 9.79 5.66 36.28
CA VAL A 746 9.22 4.39 36.77
C VAL A 746 10.11 3.22 36.35
N ALA A 747 10.58 3.20 35.10
CA ALA A 747 11.49 2.17 34.61
C ALA A 747 12.84 2.19 35.34
N GLU A 748 13.42 3.36 35.60
CA GLU A 748 14.65 3.50 36.40
C GLU A 748 14.47 2.99 37.84
N THR A 749 13.33 3.30 38.47
CA THR A 749 13.00 2.80 39.81
C THR A 749 12.87 1.27 39.80
N ALA A 750 12.14 0.71 38.83
CA ALA A 750 11.97 -0.74 38.68
C ALA A 750 13.31 -1.45 38.41
N ALA A 751 14.23 -0.83 37.65
CA ALA A 751 15.56 -1.35 37.43
C ALA A 751 16.35 -1.45 38.74
N GLY A 752 16.27 -0.40 39.58
CA GLY A 752 16.87 -0.39 40.91
C GLY A 752 16.31 -1.49 41.83
N GLU A 753 14.98 -1.63 41.88
CA GLU A 753 14.32 -2.68 42.68
C GLU A 753 14.70 -4.09 42.21
N ALA A 754 14.75 -4.32 40.90
CA ALA A 754 15.18 -5.59 40.32
C ALA A 754 16.66 -5.89 40.65
N ALA A 755 17.53 -4.88 40.62
CA ALA A 755 18.93 -5.03 41.00
C ALA A 755 19.09 -5.37 42.49
N GLU A 756 18.32 -4.73 43.37
CA GLU A 756 18.33 -5.02 44.80
C GLU A 756 17.79 -6.44 45.09
N ALA A 757 16.69 -6.84 44.43
CA ALA A 757 16.16 -8.18 44.51
C ALA A 757 17.19 -9.23 44.05
N ARG A 758 17.89 -8.96 42.94
CA ARG A 758 18.97 -9.82 42.44
C ARG A 758 20.08 -9.99 43.48
N ALA A 759 20.49 -8.90 44.14
CA ALA A 759 21.53 -8.94 45.16
C ALA A 759 21.10 -9.77 46.40
N LYS A 760 19.86 -9.60 46.87
CA LYS A 760 19.30 -10.38 47.99
C LYS A 760 19.22 -11.87 47.66
N VAL A 761 18.74 -12.22 46.47
CA VAL A 761 18.64 -13.62 46.02
C VAL A 761 20.04 -14.24 45.85
N ARG A 762 21.02 -13.48 45.36
CA ARG A 762 22.43 -13.93 45.29
C ARG A 762 22.99 -14.23 46.69
N SER A 763 22.69 -13.39 47.68
CA SER A 763 23.09 -13.63 49.07
C SER A 763 22.44 -14.90 49.64
N LEU A 764 21.16 -15.13 49.32
CA LEU A 764 20.45 -16.38 49.65
C LEU A 764 21.13 -17.60 49.02
N ALA A 765 21.56 -17.49 47.75
CA ALA A 765 22.29 -18.55 47.06
C ALA A 765 23.58 -18.92 47.79
N THR A 766 24.36 -17.93 48.21
CA THR A 766 25.59 -18.14 48.99
C THR A 766 25.31 -18.72 50.38
N ALA A 767 24.23 -18.32 51.04
CA ALA A 767 23.83 -18.90 52.31
C ALA A 767 23.43 -20.38 52.16
N ALA A 768 22.66 -20.72 51.13
CA ALA A 768 22.28 -22.11 50.84
C ALA A 768 23.50 -22.98 50.48
N GLU A 769 24.50 -22.42 49.80
CA GLU A 769 25.76 -23.10 49.50
C GLU A 769 26.56 -23.43 50.76
N LYS A 770 26.72 -22.46 51.68
CA LYS A 770 27.35 -22.70 52.99
C LYS A 770 26.61 -23.73 53.83
N ILE A 771 25.27 -23.75 53.79
CA ILE A 771 24.49 -24.79 54.47
C ILE A 771 24.79 -26.16 53.83
N GLY A 772 24.90 -26.24 52.51
CA GLY A 772 25.32 -27.45 51.80
C GLY A 772 26.69 -27.96 52.26
N GLU A 773 27.67 -27.07 52.42
CA GLU A 773 29.01 -27.41 52.93
C GLU A 773 28.96 -27.96 54.38
N VAL A 774 28.16 -27.34 55.24
CA VAL A 774 27.97 -27.80 56.64
C VAL A 774 27.28 -29.16 56.67
N VAL A 775 26.25 -29.36 55.85
CA VAL A 775 25.54 -30.64 55.76
C VAL A 775 26.47 -31.75 55.27
N ALA A 776 27.32 -31.48 54.28
CA ALA A 776 28.34 -32.42 53.82
C ALA A 776 29.33 -32.80 54.94
N LEU A 777 29.82 -31.81 55.70
CA LEU A 777 30.70 -32.06 56.85
C LEU A 777 30.01 -32.92 57.93
N ILE A 778 28.73 -32.69 58.22
CA ILE A 778 27.99 -33.51 59.19
C ILE A 778 27.83 -34.93 58.67
N THR A 779 27.55 -35.13 57.39
CA THR A 779 27.49 -36.45 56.75
C THR A 779 28.84 -37.18 56.88
N ASP A 780 29.96 -36.49 56.68
CA ASP A 780 31.30 -37.07 56.86
C ASP A 780 31.57 -37.46 58.32
N ILE A 781 31.19 -36.60 59.28
CA ILE A 781 31.30 -36.89 60.72
C ILE A 781 30.43 -38.07 61.10
N ALA A 782 29.20 -38.16 60.60
CA ALA A 782 28.31 -39.29 60.82
C ALA A 782 28.91 -40.59 60.23
N GLY A 783 29.52 -40.53 59.05
CA GLY A 783 30.26 -41.63 58.43
C GLY A 783 31.45 -42.09 59.27
N GLN A 784 32.28 -41.17 59.76
CA GLN A 784 33.40 -41.48 60.67
C GLN A 784 32.92 -42.06 62.01
N THR A 785 31.85 -41.50 62.57
CA THR A 785 31.25 -41.97 63.84
C THR A 785 30.71 -43.38 63.68
N ASN A 786 30.09 -43.68 62.54
CA ASN A 786 29.62 -45.03 62.19
C ASN A 786 30.79 -46.02 62.07
N LEU A 787 31.91 -45.64 61.43
CA LEU A 787 33.13 -46.47 61.34
C LEU A 787 33.79 -46.71 62.70
N LEU A 788 33.87 -45.67 63.55
CA LEU A 788 34.38 -45.78 64.93
C LEU A 788 33.51 -46.72 65.77
N ALA A 789 32.19 -46.57 65.69
CA ALA A 789 31.23 -47.42 66.37
C ALA A 789 31.29 -48.88 65.87
N LEU A 790 31.50 -49.09 64.57
CA LEU A 790 31.70 -50.40 63.99
C LEU A 790 32.97 -51.08 64.52
N ASN A 791 34.10 -50.36 64.53
CA ASN A 791 35.37 -50.87 65.09
C ASN A 791 35.23 -51.22 66.58
N ALA A 792 34.55 -50.37 67.35
CA ALA A 792 34.26 -50.64 68.76
C ALA A 792 33.35 -51.87 68.95
N THR A 793 32.38 -52.07 68.06
CA THR A 793 31.51 -53.26 68.07
C THR A 793 32.30 -54.55 67.78
N ILE A 794 33.26 -54.50 66.85
CA ILE A 794 34.15 -55.62 66.53
C ILE A 794 35.04 -55.97 67.73
N GLU A 795 35.66 -54.98 68.36
CA GLU A 795 36.55 -55.24 69.49
C GLU A 795 35.78 -55.68 70.75
N ALA A 796 34.55 -55.19 70.94
CA ALA A 796 33.65 -55.66 71.97
C ALA A 796 33.22 -57.12 71.74
N ALA A 797 32.99 -57.54 70.49
CA ALA A 797 32.73 -58.93 70.15
C ALA A 797 33.95 -59.83 70.40
N ARG A 798 35.16 -59.29 70.18
CA ARG A 798 36.44 -59.97 70.41
C ARG A 798 36.71 -60.23 71.91
N ALA A 799 36.20 -59.37 72.79
CA ALA A 799 36.31 -59.50 74.24
C ALA A 799 35.31 -60.49 74.88
N GLY A 800 34.40 -61.10 74.09
CA GLY A 800 33.46 -62.10 74.57
C GLY A 800 32.46 -61.56 75.62
N ASP A 801 32.19 -62.33 76.69
CA ASP A 801 31.20 -61.96 77.71
C ASP A 801 31.53 -60.66 78.46
N ALA A 802 32.80 -60.28 78.56
CA ALA A 802 33.25 -59.03 79.19
C ALA A 802 32.92 -57.78 78.34
N GLY A 803 32.71 -57.93 77.02
CA GLY A 803 32.46 -56.83 76.08
C GLY A 803 30.97 -56.50 75.84
N LYS A 804 30.03 -57.28 76.40
CA LYS A 804 28.59 -57.15 76.11
C LYS A 804 28.01 -55.75 76.36
N GLY A 805 28.38 -55.10 77.48
CA GLY A 805 27.90 -53.74 77.78
C GLY A 805 28.43 -52.69 76.79
N PHE A 806 29.69 -52.83 76.36
CA PHE A 806 30.32 -51.96 75.36
C PHE A 806 29.75 -52.18 73.96
N ALA A 807 29.44 -53.43 73.60
CA ALA A 807 28.83 -53.77 72.31
C ALA A 807 27.44 -53.12 72.14
N VAL A 808 26.63 -53.06 73.20
CA VAL A 808 25.31 -52.40 73.16
C VAL A 808 25.46 -50.90 72.93
N VAL A 809 26.37 -50.23 73.65
CA VAL A 809 26.62 -48.79 73.46
C VAL A 809 27.18 -48.50 72.07
N ALA A 810 28.12 -49.31 71.58
CA ALA A 810 28.69 -49.17 70.23
C ALA A 810 27.62 -49.37 69.14
N SER A 811 26.72 -50.34 69.30
CA SER A 811 25.59 -50.54 68.40
C SER A 811 24.60 -49.37 68.42
N GLU A 812 24.35 -48.78 69.58
CA GLU A 812 23.47 -47.61 69.71
C GLU A 812 24.07 -46.36 69.05
N VAL A 813 25.38 -46.12 69.25
CA VAL A 813 26.11 -45.04 68.57
C VAL A 813 26.13 -45.25 67.05
N LYS A 814 26.30 -46.49 66.60
CA LYS A 814 26.21 -46.86 65.18
C LYS A 814 24.83 -46.54 64.59
N ASN A 815 23.76 -46.88 65.31
CA ASN A 815 22.39 -46.57 64.90
C ASN A 815 22.13 -45.07 64.86
N LEU A 816 22.57 -44.30 65.87
CA LEU A 816 22.48 -42.84 65.87
C LEU A 816 23.25 -42.21 64.71
N ALA A 817 24.46 -42.68 64.42
CA ALA A 817 25.26 -42.20 63.30
C ALA A 817 24.59 -42.49 61.95
N THR A 818 23.97 -43.66 61.81
CA THR A 818 23.19 -44.02 60.61
C THR A 818 21.95 -43.14 60.45
N GLN A 819 21.22 -42.86 61.54
CA GLN A 819 20.10 -41.91 61.53
C GLN A 819 20.55 -40.49 61.18
N ALA A 820 21.69 -40.05 61.71
CA ALA A 820 22.26 -38.74 61.42
C ALA A 820 22.63 -38.60 59.93
N SER A 821 23.32 -39.59 59.34
CA SER A 821 23.63 -39.58 57.89
C SER A 821 22.37 -39.53 57.02
N ARG A 822 21.32 -40.28 57.39
CA ARG A 822 20.08 -40.30 56.63
C ARG A 822 19.35 -38.96 56.70
N ALA A 823 19.31 -38.35 57.89
CA ALA A 823 18.73 -37.02 58.08
C ALA A 823 19.53 -35.94 57.32
N THR A 824 20.86 -36.03 57.27
CA THR A 824 21.67 -35.08 56.51
C THR A 824 21.55 -35.27 55.00
N GLU A 825 21.36 -36.49 54.49
CA GLU A 825 21.02 -36.74 53.07
C GLU A 825 19.69 -36.10 52.67
N GLU A 826 18.65 -36.25 53.51
CA GLU A 826 17.35 -35.60 53.28
C GLU A 826 17.47 -34.07 53.26
N ILE A 827 18.23 -33.49 54.21
CA ILE A 827 18.51 -32.06 54.24
C ILE A 827 19.30 -31.62 52.99
N ALA A 828 20.29 -32.41 52.55
CA ALA A 828 21.05 -32.11 51.34
C ALA A 828 20.16 -32.07 50.10
N GLY A 829 19.19 -32.98 49.99
CA GLY A 829 18.17 -32.97 48.94
C GLY A 829 17.32 -31.70 48.97
N GLN A 830 16.82 -31.31 50.15
CA GLN A 830 16.05 -30.07 50.33
C GLN A 830 16.86 -28.82 49.97
N ILE A 831 18.12 -28.74 50.38
CA ILE A 831 19.02 -27.63 50.01
C ILE A 831 19.28 -27.61 48.50
N GLY A 832 19.39 -28.77 47.86
CA GLY A 832 19.46 -28.89 46.39
C GLY A 832 18.23 -28.29 45.69
N CYS A 833 17.02 -28.64 46.14
CA CYS A 833 15.77 -28.06 45.63
C CYS A 833 15.73 -26.53 45.83
N VAL A 834 16.07 -26.05 47.03
CA VAL A 834 16.12 -24.61 47.34
C VAL A 834 17.11 -23.88 46.43
N ARG A 835 18.31 -24.44 46.18
CA ARG A 835 19.29 -23.87 45.24
C ARG A 835 18.76 -23.81 43.81
N GLY A 836 18.02 -24.85 43.37
CA GLY A 836 17.36 -24.88 42.07
C GLY A 836 16.36 -23.74 41.90
N GLU A 837 15.45 -23.57 42.87
CA GLU A 837 14.45 -22.50 42.89
C GLU A 837 15.08 -21.09 42.95
N ILE A 838 16.15 -20.94 43.73
CA ILE A 838 16.96 -19.70 43.76
C ILE A 838 17.55 -19.42 42.36
N GLY A 839 18.07 -20.44 41.67
CA GLY A 839 18.59 -20.32 40.31
C GLY A 839 17.53 -19.86 39.31
N SER A 840 16.35 -20.48 39.32
CA SER A 840 15.21 -20.07 38.49
C SER A 840 14.76 -18.64 38.79
N THR A 841 14.75 -18.25 40.07
CA THR A 841 14.40 -16.88 40.48
C THR A 841 15.41 -15.86 39.96
N VAL A 842 16.71 -16.15 40.01
CA VAL A 842 17.75 -15.27 39.43
C VAL A 842 17.55 -15.09 37.92
N GLN A 843 17.21 -16.16 37.20
CA GLN A 843 16.97 -16.10 35.75
C GLN A 843 15.72 -15.27 35.42
N ALA A 844 14.65 -15.40 36.20
CA ALA A 844 13.44 -14.59 36.05
C ALA A 844 13.72 -13.10 36.28
N ILE A 845 14.47 -12.76 37.35
CA ILE A 845 14.88 -11.37 37.62
C ILE A 845 15.74 -10.81 36.47
N GLN A 846 16.64 -11.61 35.90
CA GLN A 846 17.44 -11.18 34.75
C GLN A 846 16.59 -10.90 33.50
N GLY A 847 15.54 -11.69 33.26
CA GLY A 847 14.55 -11.42 32.20
C GLY A 847 13.77 -10.12 32.44
N ILE A 848 13.41 -9.83 33.70
CA ILE A 848 12.76 -8.57 34.09
C ILE A 848 13.71 -7.39 33.83
N THR A 849 14.98 -7.48 34.23
CA THR A 849 15.97 -6.41 33.96
C THR A 849 16.10 -6.13 32.47
N GLY A 850 16.21 -7.17 31.63
CA GLY A 850 16.29 -6.97 30.17
C GLY A 850 15.01 -6.38 29.56
N THR A 851 13.85 -6.64 30.17
CA THR A 851 12.58 -6.00 29.76
C THR A 851 12.57 -4.51 30.12
N ILE A 852 13.08 -4.15 31.31
CA ILE A 852 13.17 -2.76 31.76
C ILE A 852 14.18 -1.96 30.91
N GLU A 853 15.30 -2.57 30.52
CA GLU A 853 16.26 -1.96 29.59
C GLU A 853 15.61 -1.62 28.24
N LYS A 854 14.80 -2.53 27.69
CA LYS A 854 14.01 -2.26 26.47
C LYS A 854 12.97 -1.15 26.66
N ILE A 855 12.34 -1.06 27.83
CA ILE A 855 11.40 0.04 28.13
C ILE A 855 12.13 1.39 28.11
N ASN A 856 13.35 1.46 28.65
CA ASN A 856 14.17 2.68 28.60
C ASN A 856 14.57 3.05 27.17
N GLU A 857 14.98 2.08 26.36
CA GLU A 857 15.33 2.31 24.95
C GLU A 857 14.12 2.82 24.15
N ILE A 858 12.96 2.19 24.29
CA ILE A 858 11.71 2.62 23.63
C ILE A 858 11.31 4.03 24.11
N THR A 859 11.42 4.29 25.41
CA THR A 859 11.07 5.60 25.99
C THR A 859 11.95 6.71 25.44
N ALA A 860 13.25 6.44 25.26
CA ALA A 860 14.18 7.38 24.65
C ALA A 860 13.85 7.66 23.17
N ALA A 861 13.50 6.61 22.41
CA ALA A 861 13.10 6.76 21.01
C ALA A 861 11.79 7.57 20.86
N VAL A 862 10.80 7.29 21.71
CA VAL A 862 9.54 8.05 21.73
C VAL A 862 9.77 9.51 22.15
N ALA A 863 10.63 9.76 23.14
CA ALA A 863 10.98 11.13 23.55
C ALA A 863 11.59 11.94 22.39
N ALA A 864 12.51 11.34 21.62
CA ALA A 864 13.08 11.99 20.44
C ALA A 864 12.02 12.30 19.38
N ALA A 865 11.09 11.37 19.11
CA ALA A 865 10.00 11.59 18.18
C ALA A 865 9.02 12.69 18.64
N VAL A 866 8.78 12.79 19.96
CA VAL A 866 7.93 13.83 20.56
C VAL A 866 8.58 15.21 20.44
N GLU A 867 9.91 15.33 20.61
CA GLU A 867 10.64 16.57 20.37
C GLU A 867 10.53 17.03 18.90
N GLU A 868 10.64 16.09 17.95
CA GLU A 868 10.46 16.36 16.52
C GLU A 868 9.03 16.81 16.20
N GLN A 869 8.02 16.14 16.77
CA GLN A 869 6.61 16.53 16.64
C GLN A 869 6.32 17.91 17.24
N GLU A 870 6.95 18.28 18.36
CA GLU A 870 6.81 19.61 18.93
C GLU A 870 7.38 20.69 17.99
N ALA A 871 8.53 20.42 17.37
CA ALA A 871 9.13 21.31 16.38
C ALA A 871 8.25 21.47 15.14
N ALA A 872 7.72 20.37 14.61
CA ALA A 872 6.81 20.38 13.46
C ALA A 872 5.50 21.13 13.77
N THR A 873 4.93 20.95 14.96
CA THR A 873 3.69 21.63 15.36
C THR A 873 3.91 23.15 15.50
N LYS A 874 5.08 23.57 16.00
CA LYS A 874 5.46 25.01 16.03
C LYS A 874 5.65 25.59 14.63
N GLU A 875 6.21 24.83 13.70
CA GLU A 875 6.31 25.21 12.27
C GLU A 875 4.92 25.39 11.65
N ILE A 876 3.99 24.45 11.91
CA ILE A 876 2.60 24.53 11.44
C ILE A 876 1.94 25.80 11.98
N ALA A 877 2.04 26.07 13.29
CA ALA A 877 1.47 27.27 13.89
C ALA A 877 2.00 28.57 13.23
N ARG A 878 3.32 28.65 12.97
CA ARG A 878 3.92 29.78 12.25
C ARG A 878 3.38 29.93 10.83
N ASN A 879 3.28 28.83 10.08
CA ASN A 879 2.78 28.83 8.70
C ASN A 879 1.30 29.24 8.64
N VAL A 880 0.51 28.81 9.62
CA VAL A 880 -0.90 29.18 9.77
C VAL A 880 -1.06 30.67 10.06
N GLU A 881 -0.24 31.26 10.94
CA GLU A 881 -0.23 32.71 11.18
C GLU A 881 0.14 33.49 9.91
N GLN A 882 1.13 33.02 9.16
CA GLN A 882 1.53 33.63 7.89
C GLN A 882 0.41 33.55 6.85
N ALA A 883 -0.25 32.40 6.71
CA ALA A 883 -1.41 32.23 5.83
C ALA A 883 -2.60 33.12 6.26
N ALA A 884 -2.85 33.28 7.57
CA ALA A 884 -3.87 34.16 8.11
C ALA A 884 -3.57 35.64 7.82
N SER A 885 -2.28 36.02 7.79
CA SER A 885 -1.86 37.36 7.37
C SER A 885 -2.06 37.55 5.87
N GLY A 886 -1.64 36.59 5.05
CA GLY A 886 -1.78 36.66 3.59
C GLY A 886 -3.23 36.73 3.13
N THR A 887 -4.13 35.96 3.74
CA THR A 887 -5.58 36.02 3.44
C THR A 887 -6.20 37.37 3.79
N ARG A 888 -5.80 37.98 4.92
CA ARG A 888 -6.21 39.35 5.28
C ARG A 888 -5.68 40.39 4.31
N GLU A 889 -4.45 40.24 3.83
CA GLU A 889 -3.85 41.15 2.84
C GLU A 889 -4.59 41.06 1.49
N VAL A 890 -4.90 39.84 1.02
CA VAL A 890 -5.71 39.64 -0.19
C VAL A 890 -7.11 40.24 -0.04
N SER A 891 -7.75 40.07 1.12
CA SER A 891 -9.04 40.70 1.42
C SER A 891 -8.97 42.23 1.39
N GLY A 892 -7.89 42.83 1.88
CA GLY A 892 -7.68 44.28 1.79
C GLY A 892 -7.43 44.75 0.36
N ALA A 893 -6.59 44.03 -0.39
CA ALA A 893 -6.28 44.34 -1.77
C ALA A 893 -7.52 44.27 -2.67
N ILE A 894 -8.39 43.27 -2.46
CA ILE A 894 -9.59 43.10 -3.27
C ILE A 894 -10.66 44.16 -2.97
N CYS A 895 -10.73 44.67 -1.74
CA CYS A 895 -11.53 45.86 -1.44
C CYS A 895 -11.05 47.08 -2.24
N GLY A 896 -9.74 47.27 -2.37
CA GLY A 896 -9.17 48.34 -3.20
C GLY A 896 -9.49 48.18 -4.69
N VAL A 897 -9.46 46.95 -5.21
CA VAL A 897 -9.86 46.66 -6.60
C VAL A 897 -11.35 46.93 -6.81
N ALA A 898 -12.22 46.52 -5.88
CA ALA A 898 -13.65 46.80 -5.94
C ALA A 898 -13.94 48.32 -5.93
N GLU A 899 -13.20 49.09 -5.12
CA GLU A 899 -13.30 50.55 -5.10
C GLU A 899 -12.82 51.18 -6.41
N ALA A 900 -11.69 50.74 -6.95
CA ALA A 900 -11.15 51.20 -8.24
C ALA A 900 -12.08 50.85 -9.42
N ALA A 901 -12.73 49.69 -9.38
CA ALA A 901 -13.77 49.33 -10.34
C ALA A 901 -14.99 50.25 -10.19
N GLY A 902 -15.40 50.57 -8.97
CA GLY A 902 -16.47 51.53 -8.69
C GLY A 902 -16.18 52.96 -9.17
N THR A 903 -14.96 53.47 -9.00
CA THR A 903 -14.54 54.77 -9.54
C THR A 903 -14.50 54.77 -11.06
N THR A 904 -13.99 53.69 -11.67
CA THR A 904 -13.97 53.49 -13.12
C THR A 904 -15.38 53.47 -13.71
N GLY A 905 -16.33 52.77 -13.08
CA GLY A 905 -17.72 52.76 -13.49
C GLY A 905 -18.39 54.13 -13.45
N ARG A 906 -18.10 54.94 -12.40
CA ARG A 906 -18.59 56.33 -12.33
C ARG A 906 -17.97 57.23 -13.41
N ALA A 907 -16.66 57.13 -13.63
CA ALA A 907 -15.97 57.88 -14.68
C ALA A 907 -16.49 57.51 -16.07
N ALA A 908 -16.73 56.22 -16.33
CA ALA A 908 -17.35 55.75 -17.56
C ALA A 908 -18.76 56.35 -17.75
N HIS A 909 -19.56 56.43 -16.68
CA HIS A 909 -20.87 57.06 -16.73
C HIS A 909 -20.80 58.56 -17.05
N GLU A 910 -19.85 59.30 -16.48
CA GLU A 910 -19.62 60.72 -16.79
C GLU A 910 -19.19 60.91 -18.25
N VAL A 911 -18.30 60.05 -18.76
CA VAL A 911 -17.88 60.05 -20.18
C VAL A 911 -19.07 59.77 -21.10
N LEU A 912 -19.93 58.81 -20.73
CA LEU A 912 -21.15 58.48 -21.49
C LEU A 912 -22.11 59.69 -21.54
N GLN A 913 -22.31 60.38 -20.42
CA GLN A 913 -23.13 61.59 -20.38
C GLN A 913 -22.55 62.72 -21.23
N ALA A 914 -21.24 62.96 -21.13
CA ALA A 914 -20.54 63.98 -21.92
C ALA A 914 -20.61 63.68 -23.42
N ALA A 915 -20.37 62.43 -23.82
CA ALA A 915 -20.47 61.98 -25.21
C ALA A 915 -21.90 62.12 -25.75
N SER A 916 -22.91 61.75 -24.96
CA SER A 916 -24.33 61.95 -25.33
C SER A 916 -24.70 63.42 -25.49
N GLN A 917 -24.17 64.29 -24.61
CA GLN A 917 -24.35 65.73 -24.73
C GLN A 917 -23.64 66.31 -25.96
N MET A 918 -22.42 65.89 -26.26
CA MET A 918 -21.69 66.28 -27.47
C MET A 918 -22.41 65.83 -28.74
N SER A 919 -22.95 64.61 -28.75
CA SER A 919 -23.77 64.08 -29.85
C SER A 919 -24.99 64.97 -30.10
N ARG A 920 -25.73 65.35 -29.04
CA ARG A 920 -26.87 66.29 -29.14
C ARG A 920 -26.46 67.68 -29.61
N GLN A 921 -25.36 68.23 -29.10
CA GLN A 921 -24.86 69.55 -29.51
C GLN A 921 -24.36 69.55 -30.95
N SER A 922 -23.72 68.47 -31.39
CA SER A 922 -23.29 68.28 -32.78
C SER A 922 -24.49 68.23 -33.73
N ALA A 923 -25.54 67.48 -33.36
CA ALA A 923 -26.81 67.46 -34.11
C ALA A 923 -27.47 68.85 -34.17
N GLU A 924 -27.47 69.60 -33.07
CA GLU A 924 -28.00 70.97 -33.02
C GLU A 924 -27.18 71.94 -33.88
N MET A 925 -25.85 71.86 -33.80
CA MET A 925 -24.95 72.65 -34.63
C MET A 925 -25.15 72.35 -36.11
N HIS A 926 -25.35 71.09 -36.47
CA HIS A 926 -25.71 70.70 -37.83
C HIS A 926 -27.00 71.38 -38.29
N ARG A 927 -28.08 71.33 -37.49
CA ARG A 927 -29.34 72.02 -37.80
C ARG A 927 -29.18 73.54 -37.92
N CYS A 928 -28.42 74.16 -37.03
CA CYS A 928 -28.18 75.61 -37.07
C CYS A 928 -27.37 76.03 -38.29
N VAL A 929 -26.37 75.23 -38.68
CA VAL A 929 -25.58 75.45 -39.90
C VAL A 929 -26.48 75.28 -41.14
N ASP A 930 -27.30 74.24 -41.20
CA ASP A 930 -28.27 74.02 -42.28
C ASP A 930 -29.25 75.20 -42.40
N ALA A 931 -29.78 75.67 -41.27
CA ALA A 931 -30.70 76.80 -41.22
C ALA A 931 -30.03 78.12 -41.62
N PHE A 932 -28.80 78.38 -41.17
CA PHE A 932 -28.02 79.55 -41.57
C PHE A 932 -27.69 79.53 -43.07
N LEU A 933 -27.25 78.38 -43.60
CA LEU A 933 -27.00 78.20 -45.02
C LEU A 933 -28.28 78.38 -45.84
N ALA A 934 -29.42 77.90 -45.36
CA ALA A 934 -30.71 78.15 -45.99
C ALA A 934 -31.07 79.65 -46.03
N GLN A 935 -30.80 80.40 -44.96
CA GLN A 935 -30.99 81.85 -44.93
C GLN A 935 -30.02 82.61 -45.85
N VAL A 936 -28.74 82.23 -45.88
CA VAL A 936 -27.72 82.82 -46.75
C VAL A 936 -28.01 82.54 -48.24
N ARG A 937 -28.56 81.37 -48.55
CA ARG A 937 -29.02 81.01 -49.91
C ARG A 937 -30.32 81.73 -50.30
N ALA A 938 -31.15 82.10 -49.32
CA ALA A 938 -32.40 82.83 -49.55
C ALA A 938 -32.21 84.36 -49.66
N ALA A 939 -31.17 84.92 -49.03
CA ALA A 939 -30.69 86.29 -49.24
C ALA A 939 -30.02 86.45 -50.62
#